data_AF-E3S0A4-F1
#
_entry.id   AF-E3S0A4-F1
#
_cell.length_a   1.000
_cell.length_b   1.000
_cell.length_c   1.000
_cell.angle_alpha   90.00
_cell.angle_beta   90.00
_cell.angle_gamma   90.00
#
_symmetry.space_group_name_H-M   'P 1'
#
loop_
_entity.id
_entity.type
_entity.pdbx_description
1 polymer ?
#
loop_
_entity_poly.entity_id
_entity_poly.type
_entity_poly.pdbx_seq_one_letter_code
_entity_poly.pdbx_strand_id
1 'polypeptide(L)'
;MMRQKSSSATAIAFGGTMLQIALAAVVPRQSSPSSPFAPIDPQNWVNPDNMTWADYVAPPTTNWADPSRKGRDRNFNIAMVTVDYPDSPFVITLPANSDIFGNPQPLAAGMKREDVPKFYHDFLNVPNDINQGHTLHEYWMGDSFGKYGVDLTVFGPYRMPAKSYQYGVDDEEGGFNEGACPQGPPCSVDLRTDALGAWRAEVGNETADAYELAFILSAGQDESSTWQEFGEMKFASKEDVPEAFGPPANSSLPNWAKTRYVEWSSWASASTIWPNAGSGSSTQGESSGLATFAHELSHLLGIGDNYNNPFSNPSRRSYTGPWSMLSRGSFNGPGGPHTRWQIPPVKGGSMGSLHSMRDKHQIGLIDSTPILQVSRDGLAASGPVVAQITARSVDPFGTLMGFNISFGAAGDLAPPCNTTTDPLCDGRGFNNYNLEVIDRMGPDSFCPDSGVMISKTKNRDRVQPFQWTIDANPEDARQIDFYLPNGTARYWTIGDYRQLVDALFHAGTNSGSQYEYMDEPNGLHFYILDTDRDDAGVLHYTVGVASTATNATTSAKHGIELGSGKVTNSSSTASGTYCTFELKNTGQVAALSTNPHPQDLSAYLGSDIFRLEAKIGGEGWKVALPNALAYAGAGKQKTVKVAVGHGNGASKEATVTLTATSESDKSVSRVKTCKVRL
;
A
#
# COMPACT_ATOMS: atom_id res chain seq x y z
N MET A 1 -68.21 30.04 37.24
CA MET A 1 -67.70 30.79 36.07
C MET A 1 -66.56 29.96 35.47
N MET A 2 -66.56 29.79 34.14
CA MET A 2 -65.64 29.04 33.26
C MET A 2 -64.13 29.14 33.66
N ARG A 3 -63.19 28.24 33.34
CA ARG A 3 -63.14 26.95 32.59
C ARG A 3 -61.71 26.35 32.72
N GLN A 4 -61.65 25.00 32.71
CA GLN A 4 -60.65 24.11 32.06
C GLN A 4 -59.19 24.11 32.55
N LYS A 5 -58.44 22.99 32.66
CA LYS A 5 -58.68 21.56 32.39
C LYS A 5 -57.55 20.73 33.03
N SER A 6 -57.89 19.51 33.42
CA SER A 6 -57.04 18.37 33.81
C SER A 6 -56.15 17.83 32.68
N SER A 7 -55.01 17.20 33.00
CA SER A 7 -54.77 15.78 32.65
C SER A 7 -53.46 15.24 33.22
N SER A 8 -53.56 14.08 33.88
CA SER A 8 -52.47 13.21 34.29
C SER A 8 -51.68 12.68 33.09
N ALA A 9 -50.34 12.64 33.21
CA ALA A 9 -49.45 12.14 32.19
C ALA A 9 -49.30 10.61 32.29
N THR A 10 -49.68 9.93 31.22
CA THR A 10 -49.48 8.50 30.96
C THR A 10 -48.06 8.29 30.44
N ALA A 11 -47.34 7.32 31.03
CA ALA A 11 -46.07 6.83 30.53
C ALA A 11 -46.24 6.15 29.17
N ILE A 12 -45.55 6.64 28.14
CA ILE A 12 -45.42 5.99 26.84
C ILE A 12 -43.99 5.46 26.75
N ALA A 13 -43.85 4.15 26.83
CA ALA A 13 -42.63 3.45 26.44
C ALA A 13 -42.55 3.45 24.91
N PHE A 14 -41.63 4.24 24.35
CA PHE A 14 -41.23 4.11 22.96
C PHE A 14 -40.14 3.04 22.87
N GLY A 15 -40.55 1.83 22.47
CA GLY A 15 -39.63 0.83 21.92
C GLY A 15 -39.13 1.32 20.57
N GLY A 16 -37.94 1.90 20.54
CA GLY A 16 -37.22 2.24 19.31
C GLY A 16 -36.53 1.00 18.76
N THR A 17 -37.19 0.29 17.84
CA THR A 17 -36.55 -0.67 16.95
C THR A 17 -35.51 0.08 16.10
N MET A 18 -34.21 -0.04 16.44
CA MET A 18 -33.15 0.35 15.51
C MET A 18 -33.19 -0.62 14.33
N LEU A 19 -33.78 -0.16 13.23
CA LEU A 19 -33.62 -0.79 11.93
C LEU A 19 -32.15 -0.56 11.52
N GLN A 20 -31.28 -1.56 11.71
CA GLN A 20 -30.00 -1.59 11.02
C GLN A 20 -30.29 -1.70 9.52
N ILE A 21 -30.31 -0.55 8.84
CA ILE A 21 -30.23 -0.52 7.39
C ILE A 21 -28.77 -0.85 7.07
N ALA A 22 -28.48 -2.14 6.91
CA ALA A 22 -27.30 -2.57 6.19
C ALA A 22 -27.45 -2.04 4.76
N LEU A 23 -26.87 -0.88 4.48
CA LEU A 23 -26.55 -0.46 3.13
C LEU A 23 -25.50 -1.44 2.63
N ALA A 24 -25.95 -2.57 2.08
CA ALA A 24 -25.12 -3.37 1.21
C ALA A 24 -24.63 -2.43 0.12
N ALA A 25 -23.35 -2.06 0.16
CA ALA A 25 -22.71 -1.42 -0.96
C ALA A 25 -22.95 -2.35 -2.15
N VAL A 26 -23.74 -1.88 -3.11
CA VAL A 26 -23.90 -2.57 -4.38
C VAL A 26 -22.56 -2.41 -5.07
N VAL A 27 -21.66 -3.37 -4.83
CA VAL A 27 -20.45 -3.54 -5.64
C VAL A 27 -20.97 -3.70 -7.06
N PRO A 28 -20.59 -2.81 -8.00
CA PRO A 28 -21.05 -2.95 -9.35
C PRO A 28 -20.51 -4.27 -9.87
N ARG A 29 -21.42 -5.21 -10.14
CA ARG A 29 -21.16 -6.37 -10.99
C ARG A 29 -20.34 -5.86 -12.17
N GLN A 30 -19.21 -6.49 -12.52
CA GLN A 30 -18.50 -6.19 -13.77
C GLN A 30 -19.50 -6.40 -14.92
N SER A 31 -20.23 -5.34 -15.26
CA SER A 31 -21.06 -5.28 -16.44
C SER A 31 -20.09 -5.46 -17.60
N SER A 32 -20.36 -6.42 -18.48
CA SER A 32 -19.59 -6.51 -19.73
C SER A 32 -19.44 -5.10 -20.31
N PRO A 33 -18.21 -4.67 -20.62
CA PRO A 33 -17.95 -3.28 -20.95
C PRO A 33 -18.95 -2.80 -22.00
N SER A 34 -19.50 -1.60 -21.78
CA SER A 34 -20.54 -1.00 -22.64
C SER A 34 -20.09 -0.86 -24.10
N SER A 35 -18.79 -1.00 -24.36
CA SER A 35 -18.15 -1.05 -25.66
C SER A 35 -17.17 -2.23 -25.74
N PRO A 36 -17.16 -3.02 -26.82
CA PRO A 36 -16.14 -4.05 -27.05
C PRO A 36 -14.69 -3.56 -27.02
N PHE A 37 -14.48 -2.25 -27.18
CA PHE A 37 -13.17 -1.59 -27.22
C PHE A 37 -12.70 -1.05 -25.86
N ALA A 38 -13.51 -1.11 -24.81
CA ALA A 38 -13.06 -0.70 -23.49
C ALA A 38 -12.03 -1.71 -22.94
N PRO A 39 -11.03 -1.25 -22.15
CA PRO A 39 -10.11 -2.14 -21.46
C PRO A 39 -10.87 -3.08 -20.53
N ILE A 40 -10.36 -4.31 -20.37
CA ILE A 40 -10.94 -5.29 -19.45
C ILE A 40 -10.63 -4.97 -17.98
N ASP A 41 -9.55 -4.23 -17.75
CA ASP A 41 -9.01 -3.86 -16.46
C ASP A 41 -8.39 -2.45 -16.53
N PRO A 42 -9.21 -1.39 -16.59
CA PRO A 42 -8.68 -0.03 -16.62
C PRO A 42 -8.01 0.33 -15.29
N GLN A 43 -6.79 0.85 -15.36
CA GLN A 43 -6.12 1.48 -14.24
C GLN A 43 -6.81 2.81 -13.93
N ASN A 44 -7.26 2.95 -12.68
CA ASN A 44 -7.94 4.15 -12.19
C ASN A 44 -7.40 4.51 -10.82
N TRP A 45 -6.10 4.81 -10.76
CA TRP A 45 -5.49 5.21 -9.51
C TRP A 45 -6.08 6.53 -8.99
N VAL A 46 -6.07 6.70 -7.68
CA VAL A 46 -6.58 7.87 -6.96
C VAL A 46 -5.44 8.51 -6.20
N ASN A 47 -5.29 9.83 -6.35
CA ASN A 47 -4.34 10.59 -5.54
C ASN A 47 -4.74 10.49 -4.06
N PRO A 48 -3.85 10.04 -3.15
CA PRO A 48 -4.13 9.95 -1.71
C PRO A 48 -4.69 11.25 -1.10
N ASP A 49 -4.28 12.41 -1.63
CA ASP A 49 -4.73 13.73 -1.16
C ASP A 49 -6.24 13.94 -1.36
N ASN A 50 -6.83 13.22 -2.32
CA ASN A 50 -8.25 13.32 -2.68
C ASN A 50 -9.12 12.25 -2.00
N MET A 51 -8.52 11.30 -1.28
CA MET A 51 -9.27 10.24 -0.61
C MET A 51 -9.97 10.74 0.65
N THR A 52 -11.07 10.10 0.99
CA THR A 52 -11.91 10.37 2.16
C THR A 52 -12.25 9.07 2.88
N TRP A 53 -12.79 9.12 4.09
CA TRP A 53 -13.26 7.91 4.77
C TRP A 53 -14.35 7.15 4.01
N ALA A 54 -15.03 7.78 3.03
CA ALA A 54 -15.98 7.09 2.14
C ALA A 54 -15.30 6.12 1.16
N ASP A 55 -13.98 6.21 0.98
CA ASP A 55 -13.19 5.29 0.18
C ASP A 55 -12.87 3.97 0.90
N TYR A 56 -13.12 3.86 2.21
CA TYR A 56 -12.89 2.62 2.93
C TYR A 56 -13.87 1.52 2.49
N VAL A 57 -13.31 0.35 2.13
CA VAL A 57 -14.08 -0.84 1.78
C VAL A 57 -13.68 -1.96 2.72
N ALA A 58 -14.61 -2.46 3.54
CA ALA A 58 -14.32 -3.58 4.44
C ALA A 58 -14.02 -4.87 3.67
N PRO A 59 -13.05 -5.71 4.11
CA PRO A 59 -12.91 -7.06 3.59
C PRO A 59 -14.18 -7.88 3.84
N PRO A 60 -14.61 -8.75 2.89
CA PRO A 60 -15.84 -9.51 3.05
C PRO A 60 -15.72 -10.52 4.19
N THR A 61 -16.86 -10.86 4.81
CA THR A 61 -17.00 -11.91 5.84
C THR A 61 -16.23 -11.70 7.15
N THR A 62 -15.54 -10.58 7.31
CA THR A 62 -14.80 -10.26 8.54
C THR A 62 -15.42 -9.07 9.26
N ASN A 63 -15.13 -9.00 10.56
CA ASN A 63 -15.44 -7.85 11.40
C ASN A 63 -14.28 -7.74 12.38
N TRP A 64 -13.16 -7.22 11.89
CA TRP A 64 -11.90 -7.16 12.64
C TRP A 64 -11.89 -6.04 13.69
N ALA A 65 -12.78 -5.06 13.57
CA ALA A 65 -12.94 -3.99 14.54
C ALA A 65 -13.71 -4.41 15.79
N ASP A 66 -14.35 -5.58 15.82
CA ASP A 66 -15.07 -6.08 16.99
C ASP A 66 -14.11 -6.36 18.16
N PRO A 67 -14.12 -5.55 19.24
CA PRO A 67 -13.16 -5.66 20.34
C PRO A 67 -13.39 -6.91 21.20
N SER A 68 -14.53 -7.60 21.04
CA SER A 68 -14.78 -8.88 21.71
C SER A 68 -14.04 -10.05 21.07
N ARG A 69 -13.58 -9.88 19.82
CA ARG A 69 -12.75 -10.87 19.12
C ARG A 69 -11.31 -10.71 19.57
N LYS A 70 -10.67 -11.84 19.81
CA LYS A 70 -9.24 -11.91 20.12
C LYS A 70 -8.52 -12.59 18.96
N GLY A 71 -7.24 -12.27 18.80
CA GLY A 71 -6.36 -13.01 17.92
C GLY A 71 -6.39 -14.48 18.30
N ARG A 72 -6.53 -15.35 17.30
CA ARG A 72 -6.58 -16.80 17.50
C ARG A 72 -5.32 -17.31 18.19
N ASP A 73 -4.17 -16.71 17.87
CA ASP A 73 -2.88 -17.16 18.36
C ASP A 73 -2.46 -16.32 19.57
N ARG A 74 -2.62 -14.98 19.53
CA ARG A 74 -2.48 -14.08 20.69
C ARG A 74 -3.05 -12.68 20.45
N ASN A 75 -3.24 -11.92 21.54
CA ASN A 75 -3.21 -10.46 21.49
C ASN A 75 -1.87 -9.96 22.03
N PHE A 76 -1.28 -8.96 21.37
CA PHE A 76 -0.16 -8.22 21.94
C PHE A 76 -0.63 -7.43 23.15
N ASN A 77 -0.01 -7.65 24.31
CA ASN A 77 -0.26 -6.83 25.49
C ASN A 77 0.74 -5.68 25.55
N ILE A 78 0.27 -4.47 25.23
CA ILE A 78 1.11 -3.29 25.03
C ILE A 78 0.79 -2.22 26.08
N ALA A 79 1.84 -1.68 26.71
CA ALA A 79 1.71 -0.48 27.53
C ALA A 79 1.81 0.77 26.64
N MET A 80 0.97 1.77 26.85
CA MET A 80 1.15 3.11 26.28
C MET A 80 1.38 4.12 27.39
N VAL A 81 2.59 4.65 27.44
CA VAL A 81 3.07 5.62 28.42
C VAL A 81 2.92 7.01 27.81
N THR A 82 2.01 7.80 28.37
CA THR A 82 1.74 9.17 27.88
C THR A 82 2.57 10.18 28.65
N VAL A 83 3.23 11.09 27.93
CA VAL A 83 4.15 12.08 28.52
C VAL A 83 3.94 13.50 27.97
N ASP A 84 4.06 14.50 28.86
CA ASP A 84 4.12 15.92 28.50
C ASP A 84 5.30 16.64 29.16
N TYR A 85 5.50 17.91 28.84
CA TYR A 85 6.73 18.63 29.15
C TYR A 85 6.49 19.91 29.95
N PRO A 86 7.47 20.43 30.71
CA PRO A 86 7.36 21.70 31.44
C PRO A 86 6.95 22.88 30.55
N ASP A 87 7.37 22.87 29.28
CA ASP A 87 7.13 23.91 28.28
C ASP A 87 6.03 23.57 27.26
N SER A 88 5.59 22.31 27.18
CA SER A 88 4.60 21.86 26.21
C SER A 88 3.60 20.88 26.85
N PRO A 89 2.37 21.32 27.17
CA PRO A 89 1.31 20.40 27.58
C PRO A 89 0.84 19.56 26.39
N PHE A 90 0.06 18.50 26.65
CA PHE A 90 -0.69 17.83 25.58
C PHE A 90 -1.55 18.83 24.80
N VAL A 91 -1.41 18.83 23.49
CA VAL A 91 -2.07 19.77 22.59
C VAL A 91 -3.58 19.63 22.70
N ILE A 92 -4.13 18.42 22.87
CA ILE A 92 -5.59 18.23 23.05
C ILE A 92 -6.16 18.93 24.30
N THR A 93 -5.32 19.34 25.25
CA THR A 93 -5.77 20.11 26.42
C THR A 93 -5.96 21.60 26.14
N LEU A 94 -5.45 22.09 25.01
CA LEU A 94 -5.53 23.49 24.61
C LEU A 94 -6.88 23.81 23.93
N PRO A 95 -7.28 25.10 23.88
CA PRO A 95 -8.39 25.53 23.03
C PRO A 95 -8.18 25.15 21.56
N ALA A 96 -9.26 24.94 20.82
CA ALA A 96 -9.18 24.54 19.41
C ALA A 96 -8.33 25.53 18.58
N ASN A 97 -7.45 25.00 17.74
CA ASN A 97 -6.56 25.74 16.84
C ASN A 97 -5.66 26.79 17.53
N SER A 98 -5.26 26.54 18.78
CA SER A 98 -4.53 27.53 19.59
C SER A 98 -3.04 27.26 19.76
N ASP A 99 -2.57 26.04 19.46
CA ASP A 99 -1.13 25.81 19.33
C ASP A 99 -0.60 26.52 18.06
N ILE A 100 0.73 26.57 17.94
CA ILE A 100 1.37 27.28 16.84
C ILE A 100 1.14 26.63 15.47
N PHE A 101 0.83 25.34 15.46
CA PHE A 101 0.56 24.56 14.26
C PHE A 101 -0.92 24.66 13.85
N GLY A 102 -1.81 25.23 14.67
CA GLY A 102 -3.25 25.29 14.42
C GLY A 102 -4.01 24.05 14.90
N ASN A 103 -3.52 23.42 15.96
CA ASN A 103 -4.10 22.31 16.70
C ASN A 103 -4.47 22.73 18.13
N PRO A 104 -5.19 21.89 18.89
CA PRO A 104 -5.89 20.69 18.45
C PRO A 104 -7.04 21.03 17.50
N GLN A 105 -7.39 20.09 16.65
CA GLN A 105 -8.60 20.15 15.86
C GLN A 105 -9.82 20.27 16.79
N PRO A 106 -10.89 20.99 16.40
CA PRO A 106 -12.05 21.22 17.26
C PRO A 106 -12.70 19.97 17.84
N LEU A 107 -12.53 18.81 17.20
CA LEU A 107 -13.11 17.53 17.57
C LEU A 107 -12.64 16.99 18.94
N ALA A 108 -11.45 17.38 19.41
CA ALA A 108 -10.87 16.85 20.67
C ALA A 108 -10.26 17.93 21.59
N ALA A 109 -10.56 19.21 21.35
CA ALA A 109 -9.95 20.32 22.06
C ALA A 109 -10.48 20.52 23.50
N GLY A 110 -9.65 21.10 24.36
CA GLY A 110 -10.02 21.50 25.73
C GLY A 110 -10.18 20.33 26.71
N MET A 111 -9.51 19.21 26.46
CA MET A 111 -9.51 18.06 27.36
C MET A 111 -8.78 18.35 28.67
N LYS A 112 -9.18 17.70 29.77
CA LYS A 112 -8.38 17.74 31.00
C LYS A 112 -7.14 16.88 30.86
N ARG A 113 -6.03 17.31 31.45
CA ARG A 113 -4.75 16.60 31.37
C ARG A 113 -4.88 15.14 31.81
N GLU A 114 -5.59 14.87 32.90
CA GLU A 114 -5.81 13.53 33.45
C GLU A 114 -6.63 12.58 32.54
N ASP A 115 -7.40 13.12 31.59
CA ASP A 115 -8.24 12.33 30.67
C ASP A 115 -7.48 11.92 29.39
N VAL A 116 -6.33 12.55 29.11
CA VAL A 116 -5.52 12.33 27.89
C VAL A 116 -5.13 10.85 27.68
N PRO A 117 -4.63 10.09 28.68
CA PRO A 117 -4.27 8.69 28.46
C PRO A 117 -5.47 7.87 28.01
N LYS A 118 -6.64 8.09 28.64
CA LYS A 118 -7.87 7.40 28.27
C LYS A 118 -8.34 7.78 26.87
N PHE A 119 -8.21 9.05 26.48
CA PHE A 119 -8.57 9.47 25.12
C PHE A 119 -7.76 8.73 24.07
N TYR A 120 -6.43 8.67 24.21
CA TYR A 120 -5.58 7.98 23.24
C TYR A 120 -5.73 6.46 23.29
N HIS A 121 -6.04 5.88 24.46
CA HIS A 121 -6.48 4.49 24.54
C HIS A 121 -7.68 4.24 23.62
N ASP A 122 -8.74 5.03 23.81
CA ASP A 122 -9.99 4.84 23.09
C ASP A 122 -9.79 5.14 21.60
N PHE A 123 -9.04 6.19 21.27
CA PHE A 123 -8.73 6.56 19.88
C PHE A 123 -8.00 5.44 19.12
N LEU A 124 -7.05 4.75 19.75
CA LEU A 124 -6.26 3.71 19.08
C LEU A 124 -6.87 2.30 19.19
N ASN A 125 -7.59 1.98 20.26
CA ASN A 125 -7.95 0.60 20.58
C ASN A 125 -9.45 0.35 20.78
N VAL A 126 -10.30 1.37 20.73
CA VAL A 126 -11.76 1.24 20.89
C VAL A 126 -12.50 1.87 19.69
N PRO A 127 -13.35 1.13 18.95
CA PRO A 127 -14.13 1.71 17.87
C PRO A 127 -15.00 2.88 18.37
N ASN A 128 -14.87 4.06 17.76
CA ASN A 128 -15.63 5.26 18.12
C ASN A 128 -15.77 6.23 16.92
N ASP A 129 -16.52 7.32 17.09
CA ASP A 129 -16.79 8.26 16.00
C ASP A 129 -15.54 9.01 15.51
N ILE A 130 -14.54 9.25 16.38
CA ILE A 130 -13.32 10.01 16.03
C ILE A 130 -12.41 9.18 15.13
N ASN A 131 -12.23 7.89 15.45
CA ASN A 131 -11.44 6.97 14.63
C ASN A 131 -12.25 6.27 13.52
N GLN A 132 -13.50 6.68 13.31
CA GLN A 132 -14.42 6.09 12.31
C GLN A 132 -14.66 4.59 12.53
N GLY A 133 -14.51 4.11 13.76
CA GLY A 133 -14.62 2.69 14.11
C GLY A 133 -13.33 1.88 13.89
N HIS A 134 -12.24 2.51 13.46
CA HIS A 134 -11.00 1.81 13.10
C HIS A 134 -9.95 1.84 14.21
N THR A 135 -9.31 0.69 14.45
CA THR A 135 -8.42 0.49 15.60
C THR A 135 -7.13 -0.24 15.24
N LEU A 136 -6.12 -0.10 16.09
CA LEU A 136 -4.87 -0.85 15.96
C LEU A 136 -5.14 -2.36 16.09
N HIS A 137 -6.09 -2.75 16.93
CA HIS A 137 -6.58 -4.12 17.00
C HIS A 137 -7.14 -4.60 15.65
N GLU A 138 -8.00 -3.82 15.00
CA GLU A 138 -8.53 -4.12 13.66
C GLU A 138 -7.40 -4.31 12.64
N TYR A 139 -6.42 -3.40 12.63
CA TYR A 139 -5.31 -3.46 11.69
C TYR A 139 -4.57 -4.81 11.80
N TRP A 140 -4.15 -5.19 13.01
CA TRP A 140 -3.40 -6.43 13.21
C TRP A 140 -4.25 -7.68 12.98
N MET A 141 -5.55 -7.64 13.32
CA MET A 141 -6.47 -8.72 12.99
C MET A 141 -6.65 -8.87 11.48
N GLY A 142 -6.79 -7.78 10.75
CA GLY A 142 -6.90 -7.79 9.29
C GLY A 142 -5.63 -8.28 8.60
N ASP A 143 -4.50 -7.71 8.99
CA ASP A 143 -3.21 -7.96 8.36
C ASP A 143 -2.65 -9.36 8.63
N SER A 144 -3.05 -9.97 9.76
CA SER A 144 -2.66 -11.33 10.15
C SER A 144 -3.75 -12.39 9.96
N PHE A 145 -4.86 -12.02 9.32
CA PHE A 145 -6.03 -12.89 9.14
C PHE A 145 -6.56 -13.51 10.45
N GLY A 146 -6.64 -12.68 11.47
CA GLY A 146 -7.16 -13.00 12.78
C GLY A 146 -6.18 -13.76 13.68
N LYS A 147 -4.90 -13.88 13.32
CA LYS A 147 -3.89 -14.49 14.20
C LYS A 147 -3.58 -13.62 15.40
N TYR A 148 -3.38 -12.33 15.16
CA TYR A 148 -2.91 -11.38 16.16
C TYR A 148 -3.87 -10.22 16.32
N GLY A 149 -4.26 -9.95 17.56
CA GLY A 149 -4.92 -8.71 17.95
C GLY A 149 -4.00 -7.84 18.80
N VAL A 150 -4.49 -6.68 19.21
CA VAL A 150 -3.80 -5.79 20.15
C VAL A 150 -4.69 -5.51 21.36
N ASP A 151 -4.08 -5.53 22.55
CA ASP A 151 -4.63 -5.01 23.79
C ASP A 151 -3.71 -3.88 24.28
N LEU A 152 -4.27 -2.69 24.47
CA LEU A 152 -3.54 -1.51 24.90
C LEU A 152 -3.90 -1.15 26.34
N THR A 153 -2.91 -0.95 27.20
CA THR A 153 -3.10 -0.41 28.56
C THR A 153 -2.36 0.92 28.70
N VAL A 154 -3.02 1.94 29.25
CA VAL A 154 -2.45 3.29 29.32
C VAL A 154 -1.96 3.68 30.69
N PHE A 155 -0.88 4.47 30.70
CA PHE A 155 -0.23 5.00 31.88
C PHE A 155 0.10 6.49 31.71
N GLY A 156 0.29 7.18 32.83
CA GLY A 156 0.49 8.63 32.86
C GLY A 156 -0.83 9.40 33.06
N PRO A 157 -0.84 10.72 32.77
CA PRO A 157 0.21 11.47 32.08
C PRO A 157 1.42 11.81 32.97
N TYR A 158 2.62 11.44 32.55
CA TYR A 158 3.87 11.78 33.24
C TYR A 158 4.44 13.10 32.72
N ARG A 159 4.88 13.96 33.64
CA ARG A 159 5.59 15.19 33.29
C ARG A 159 7.09 14.89 33.22
N MET A 160 7.68 15.03 32.03
CA MET A 160 9.11 14.84 31.83
C MET A 160 9.95 15.91 32.54
N PRO A 161 11.19 15.60 32.96
CA PRO A 161 12.05 16.54 33.67
C PRO A 161 12.64 17.62 32.75
N ALA A 162 12.87 17.30 31.46
CA ALA A 162 13.40 18.24 30.48
C ALA A 162 12.28 18.84 29.61
N LYS A 163 12.62 19.88 28.85
CA LYS A 163 11.71 20.54 27.92
C LYS A 163 11.58 19.75 26.62
N SER A 164 10.46 19.91 25.93
CA SER A 164 10.13 19.20 24.68
C SER A 164 11.27 19.21 23.66
N TYR A 165 11.83 20.38 23.36
CA TYR A 165 12.91 20.53 22.38
C TYR A 165 14.22 19.80 22.76
N GLN A 166 14.45 19.53 24.05
CA GLN A 166 15.66 18.83 24.50
C GLN A 166 15.61 17.33 24.16
N TYR A 167 14.42 16.79 23.88
CA TYR A 167 14.20 15.43 23.40
C TYR A 167 14.11 15.33 21.88
N GLY A 168 13.87 16.45 21.19
CA GLY A 168 13.68 16.49 19.73
C GLY A 168 14.92 16.91 18.92
N VAL A 169 15.84 17.65 19.55
CA VAL A 169 17.10 18.13 18.98
C VAL A 169 18.27 17.38 19.61
N ASP A 170 19.26 17.01 18.79
CA ASP A 170 20.53 16.50 19.28
C ASP A 170 21.62 17.58 19.14
N ASP A 171 22.40 17.77 20.19
CA ASP A 171 23.51 18.72 20.27
C ASP A 171 24.90 18.09 20.00
N GLU A 172 24.91 16.84 19.55
CA GLU A 172 26.09 16.09 19.11
C GLU A 172 26.37 16.23 17.61
N GLU A 173 27.65 16.10 17.21
CA GLU A 173 28.07 16.15 15.80
C GLU A 173 27.41 15.02 14.99
N GLY A 174 26.72 15.37 13.89
CA GLY A 174 25.95 14.41 13.10
C GLY A 174 24.65 13.94 13.75
N GLY A 175 24.27 14.51 14.89
CA GLY A 175 22.99 14.33 15.54
C GLY A 175 21.85 15.01 14.78
N PHE A 176 20.62 14.74 15.20
CA PHE A 176 19.44 15.35 14.59
C PHE A 176 19.39 16.85 14.82
N ASN A 177 19.24 17.58 13.70
CA ASN A 177 19.02 19.03 13.70
C ASN A 177 20.19 19.79 14.36
N GLU A 178 21.41 19.34 14.05
CA GLU A 178 22.67 19.86 14.56
C GLU A 178 22.71 21.40 14.56
N GLY A 179 23.14 21.96 15.69
CA GLY A 179 23.24 23.41 15.89
C GLY A 179 21.91 24.11 16.22
N ALA A 180 20.79 23.38 16.33
CA ALA A 180 19.49 23.94 16.70
C ALA A 180 19.21 23.95 18.21
N CYS A 181 20.10 23.41 19.05
CA CYS A 181 19.91 23.37 20.50
C CYS A 181 20.11 24.78 21.12
N PRO A 182 19.10 25.38 21.78
CA PRO A 182 19.23 26.69 22.41
C PRO A 182 20.30 26.70 23.53
N GLN A 183 20.90 27.86 23.78
CA GLN A 183 21.81 28.02 24.93
C GLN A 183 21.09 27.70 26.25
N GLY A 184 21.69 26.85 27.09
CA GLY A 184 21.11 26.44 28.36
C GLY A 184 21.48 25.00 28.72
N PRO A 185 20.58 24.27 29.40
CA PRO A 185 20.72 22.82 29.59
C PRO A 185 20.90 22.10 28.25
N PRO A 186 21.67 20.99 28.23
CA PRO A 186 21.94 20.26 26.99
C PRO A 186 20.66 19.68 26.37
N CYS A 187 20.71 19.47 25.06
CA CYS A 187 19.71 18.67 24.36
C CYS A 187 20.16 17.19 24.35
N SER A 188 19.73 16.39 23.37
CA SER A 188 20.04 14.95 23.30
C SER A 188 19.56 14.15 24.52
N VAL A 189 18.45 14.58 25.13
CA VAL A 189 17.88 13.88 26.29
C VAL A 189 17.11 12.66 25.78
N ASP A 190 17.35 11.50 26.39
CA ASP A 190 16.68 10.26 25.98
C ASP A 190 15.26 10.17 26.59
N LEU A 191 14.27 10.37 25.72
CA LEU A 191 12.86 10.27 26.09
C LEU A 191 12.48 8.89 26.62
N ARG A 192 13.09 7.81 26.11
CA ARG A 192 12.79 6.44 26.59
C ARG A 192 13.24 6.26 28.02
N THR A 193 14.44 6.72 28.36
CA THR A 193 14.97 6.64 29.71
C THR A 193 14.05 7.34 30.71
N ASP A 194 13.65 8.57 30.42
CA ASP A 194 12.81 9.35 31.34
C ASP A 194 11.36 8.83 31.40
N ALA A 195 10.74 8.55 30.25
CA ALA A 195 9.35 8.10 30.18
C ALA A 195 9.16 6.72 30.82
N LEU A 196 9.99 5.75 30.44
CA LEU A 196 9.91 4.40 31.00
C LEU A 196 10.38 4.38 32.46
N GLY A 197 11.32 5.24 32.84
CA GLY A 197 11.72 5.44 34.23
C GLY A 197 10.58 5.93 35.11
N ALA A 198 9.85 6.96 34.66
CA ALA A 198 8.69 7.51 35.37
C ALA A 198 7.57 6.46 35.51
N TRP A 199 7.25 5.75 34.42
CA TRP A 199 6.28 4.68 34.44
C TRP A 199 6.65 3.56 35.41
N ARG A 200 7.89 3.05 35.34
CA ARG A 200 8.40 1.99 36.23
C ARG A 200 8.44 2.41 37.69
N ALA A 201 8.70 3.68 37.98
CA ALA A 201 8.66 4.22 39.33
C ALA A 201 7.25 4.20 39.94
N GLU A 202 6.21 4.37 39.11
CA GLU A 202 4.81 4.27 39.56
C GLU A 202 4.36 2.82 39.75
N VAL A 203 4.55 1.97 38.73
CA VAL A 203 3.91 0.64 38.68
C VAL A 203 4.80 -0.49 39.20
N GLY A 204 6.10 -0.23 39.35
CA GLY A 204 7.11 -1.23 39.68
C GLY A 204 7.59 -2.04 38.48
N ASN A 205 8.83 -2.54 38.54
CA ASN A 205 9.44 -3.29 37.43
C ASN A 205 8.66 -4.57 37.07
N GLU A 206 8.15 -5.31 38.06
CA GLU A 206 7.41 -6.56 37.81
C GLU A 206 6.14 -6.32 36.98
N THR A 207 5.39 -5.24 37.27
CA THR A 207 4.21 -4.84 36.48
C THR A 207 4.60 -4.38 35.08
N ALA A 208 5.68 -3.59 34.96
CA ALA A 208 6.14 -3.08 33.68
C ALA A 208 6.66 -4.21 32.77
N ASP A 209 7.37 -5.19 33.33
CA ASP A 209 7.95 -6.33 32.61
C ASP A 209 6.89 -7.37 32.18
N ALA A 210 5.64 -7.25 32.64
CA ALA A 210 4.52 -8.08 32.21
C ALA A 210 3.94 -7.67 30.83
N TYR A 211 4.31 -6.51 30.32
CA TYR A 211 3.96 -6.06 28.96
C TYR A 211 5.03 -6.54 27.97
N GLU A 212 4.59 -6.93 26.77
CA GLU A 212 5.51 -7.42 25.72
C GLU A 212 6.38 -6.28 25.18
N LEU A 213 5.84 -5.07 25.15
CA LEU A 213 6.47 -3.85 24.64
C LEU A 213 5.73 -2.61 25.14
N ALA A 214 6.35 -1.44 24.96
CA ALA A 214 5.78 -0.15 25.34
C ALA A 214 5.77 0.87 24.18
N PHE A 215 4.65 1.55 23.99
CA PHE A 215 4.54 2.78 23.21
C PHE A 215 4.70 3.99 24.13
N ILE A 216 5.43 5.00 23.68
CA ILE A 216 5.55 6.29 24.36
C ILE A 216 4.85 7.32 23.49
N LEU A 217 3.76 7.87 24.00
CA LEU A 217 3.04 8.95 23.35
C LEU A 217 3.45 10.30 23.97
N SER A 218 4.22 11.06 23.21
CA SER A 218 4.66 12.42 23.54
C SER A 218 3.60 13.45 23.17
N ALA A 219 3.40 14.43 24.04
CA ALA A 219 2.70 15.68 23.72
C ALA A 219 3.31 16.36 22.47
N GLY A 220 2.45 16.94 21.63
CA GLY A 220 2.86 17.67 20.43
C GLY A 220 3.00 16.82 19.17
N GLN A 221 3.46 17.48 18.09
CA GLN A 221 3.65 16.88 16.78
C GLN A 221 4.99 16.15 16.67
N ASP A 222 5.17 15.42 15.57
CA ASP A 222 6.45 14.86 15.14
C ASP A 222 7.00 15.54 13.89
N GLU A 223 8.34 15.63 13.77
CA GLU A 223 9.00 16.46 12.74
C GLU A 223 8.64 15.98 11.34
N SER A 224 8.48 14.66 11.17
CA SER A 224 8.13 14.03 9.89
C SER A 224 6.79 14.52 9.34
N SER A 225 5.91 15.01 10.22
CA SER A 225 4.55 15.45 9.89
C SER A 225 4.43 16.96 9.70
N THR A 226 5.38 17.76 10.21
CA THR A 226 5.28 19.24 10.25
C THR A 226 6.32 19.96 9.39
N TRP A 227 7.45 19.33 9.07
CA TRP A 227 8.61 20.03 8.52
C TRP A 227 8.30 20.77 7.20
N GLN A 228 7.40 20.26 6.36
CA GLN A 228 7.12 20.87 5.06
C GLN A 228 6.03 21.94 5.20
N GLU A 229 4.99 21.60 5.94
CA GLU A 229 3.77 22.37 6.19
C GLU A 229 4.07 23.68 6.90
N PHE A 230 5.02 23.64 7.85
CA PHE A 230 5.48 24.80 8.60
C PHE A 230 6.92 25.18 8.23
N GLY A 231 7.35 24.77 7.03
CA GLY A 231 8.55 25.21 6.35
C GLY A 231 8.19 25.88 5.03
N GLU A 232 8.62 25.30 3.91
CA GLU A 232 8.48 25.90 2.58
C GLU A 232 7.04 26.07 2.08
N MET A 233 6.07 25.32 2.62
CA MET A 233 4.65 25.53 2.28
C MET A 233 4.11 26.84 2.87
N LYS A 234 4.58 27.23 4.05
CA LYS A 234 4.07 28.39 4.80
C LYS A 234 4.92 29.64 4.64
N PHE A 235 6.24 29.49 4.50
CA PHE A 235 7.19 30.60 4.47
C PHE A 235 7.95 30.62 3.14
N ALA A 236 8.09 31.80 2.53
CA ALA A 236 8.70 31.94 1.21
C ALA A 236 10.22 31.68 1.22
N SER A 237 10.87 31.97 2.35
CA SER A 237 12.26 31.68 2.64
C SER A 237 12.45 31.39 4.13
N LYS A 238 13.62 30.85 4.50
CA LYS A 238 13.97 30.59 5.91
C LYS A 238 14.07 31.89 6.73
N GLU A 239 14.42 33.01 6.10
CA GLU A 239 14.44 34.34 6.72
C GLU A 239 13.04 34.90 7.01
N ASP A 240 11.99 34.37 6.36
CA ASP A 240 10.60 34.80 6.57
C ASP A 240 9.92 34.08 7.75
N VAL A 241 10.62 33.14 8.42
CA VAL A 241 10.07 32.43 9.57
C VAL A 241 9.97 33.40 10.76
N PRO A 242 8.76 33.67 11.28
CA PRO A 242 8.56 34.65 12.34
C PRO A 242 9.03 34.10 13.70
N GLU A 243 9.28 35.00 14.64
CA GLU A 243 9.75 34.68 16.00
C GLU A 243 8.84 33.66 16.71
N ALA A 244 7.53 33.69 16.46
CA ALA A 244 6.60 32.73 17.04
C ALA A 244 7.01 31.27 16.73
N PHE A 245 7.50 30.99 15.53
CA PHE A 245 7.95 29.67 15.07
C PHE A 245 9.46 29.42 15.36
N GLY A 246 10.08 30.32 16.11
CA GLY A 246 11.49 30.28 16.49
C GLY A 246 11.76 29.55 17.81
N PRO A 247 13.04 29.52 18.22
CA PRO A 247 13.47 28.99 19.52
C PRO A 247 12.88 29.78 20.71
N PRO A 248 12.97 29.26 21.94
CA PRO A 248 12.58 29.98 23.14
C PRO A 248 13.23 31.37 23.23
N ALA A 249 12.49 32.32 23.82
CA ALA A 249 12.95 33.71 23.97
C ALA A 249 14.35 33.80 24.59
N ASN A 250 15.17 34.73 24.09
CA ASN A 250 16.59 34.94 24.42
C ASN A 250 17.58 33.93 23.81
N SER A 251 17.15 33.08 22.90
CA SER A 251 18.07 32.32 22.04
C SER A 251 18.72 33.22 20.99
N SER A 252 19.99 32.98 20.67
CA SER A 252 20.70 33.62 19.54
C SER A 252 20.54 32.84 18.23
N LEU A 253 19.80 31.72 18.25
CA LEU A 253 19.57 30.88 17.09
C LEU A 253 18.58 31.54 16.12
N PRO A 254 18.67 31.25 14.81
CA PRO A 254 17.66 31.67 13.85
C PRO A 254 16.30 31.02 14.14
N ASN A 255 15.22 31.59 13.60
CA ASN A 255 13.86 31.02 13.69
C ASN A 255 13.66 29.77 12.81
N TRP A 256 14.71 29.30 12.14
CA TRP A 256 14.71 28.14 11.27
C TRP A 256 15.85 27.20 11.67
N ALA A 257 15.72 25.92 11.32
CA ALA A 257 16.76 24.92 11.55
C ALA A 257 16.74 23.85 10.45
N LYS A 258 17.86 23.16 10.28
CA LYS A 258 17.93 21.95 9.44
C LYS A 258 17.00 20.89 10.01
N THR A 259 16.49 20.04 9.13
CA THR A 259 15.65 18.88 9.46
C THR A 259 16.34 17.60 9.04
N ARG A 260 15.77 16.45 9.41
CA ARG A 260 16.20 15.14 8.91
C ARG A 260 16.03 14.95 7.40
N TYR A 261 15.21 15.78 6.74
CA TYR A 261 14.94 15.69 5.30
C TYR A 261 15.65 16.76 4.46
N VAL A 262 15.62 18.01 4.91
CA VAL A 262 16.01 19.20 4.15
C VAL A 262 16.81 20.19 4.99
N GLU A 263 17.50 21.09 4.30
CA GLU A 263 18.41 22.07 4.92
C GLU A 263 17.72 23.15 5.76
N TRP A 264 16.39 23.32 5.67
CA TRP A 264 15.66 24.22 6.56
C TRP A 264 14.15 23.90 6.68
N SER A 265 13.61 24.15 7.87
CA SER A 265 12.20 24.39 8.18
C SER A 265 12.12 25.41 9.32
N SER A 266 10.93 25.74 9.82
CA SER A 266 10.82 26.47 11.09
C SER A 266 11.50 25.72 12.24
N TRP A 267 12.12 26.45 13.16
CA TRP A 267 12.74 25.85 14.35
C TRP A 267 11.71 25.08 15.18
N ALA A 268 10.48 25.60 15.28
CA ALA A 268 9.38 24.91 15.94
C ALA A 268 9.12 23.51 15.38
N SER A 269 9.20 23.32 14.06
CA SER A 269 9.04 22.00 13.44
C SER A 269 10.26 21.11 13.68
N ALA A 270 11.46 21.65 13.46
CA ALA A 270 12.71 20.91 13.62
C ALA A 270 12.98 20.48 15.08
N SER A 271 12.44 21.19 16.06
CA SER A 271 12.62 20.87 17.48
C SER A 271 11.66 19.80 18.01
N THR A 272 10.73 19.32 17.18
CA THR A 272 9.82 18.23 17.57
C THR A 272 10.52 16.86 17.51
N ILE A 273 9.94 15.88 18.21
CA ILE A 273 10.49 14.53 18.26
C ILE A 273 10.37 13.81 16.90
N TRP A 274 11.11 12.71 16.75
CA TRP A 274 10.98 11.80 15.62
C TRP A 274 10.45 10.44 16.05
N PRO A 275 9.42 9.88 15.38
CA PRO A 275 8.94 8.55 15.72
C PRO A 275 9.97 7.49 15.36
N ASN A 276 10.22 6.56 16.27
CA ASN A 276 11.15 5.46 16.05
C ASN A 276 10.92 4.31 17.04
N ALA A 277 11.33 3.11 16.68
CA ALA A 277 11.33 1.92 17.53
C ALA A 277 12.75 1.43 17.84
N GLY A 278 12.91 0.87 19.04
CA GLY A 278 14.17 0.29 19.50
C GLY A 278 14.07 -0.17 20.95
N SER A 279 14.88 -1.16 21.32
CA SER A 279 15.01 -1.61 22.71
C SER A 279 13.69 -2.01 23.40
N GLY A 280 12.75 -2.60 22.64
CA GLY A 280 11.45 -3.06 23.16
C GLY A 280 10.40 -1.95 23.34
N SER A 281 10.65 -0.74 22.84
CA SER A 281 9.68 0.36 22.86
C SER A 281 9.71 1.20 21.59
N SER A 282 8.68 2.01 21.39
CA SER A 282 8.64 3.01 20.34
C SER A 282 8.12 4.36 20.84
N THR A 283 8.51 5.44 20.16
CA THR A 283 8.12 6.81 20.49
C THR A 283 7.25 7.39 19.38
N GLN A 284 6.18 8.08 19.73
CA GLN A 284 5.24 8.73 18.81
C GLN A 284 4.81 10.10 19.37
N GLY A 285 4.34 10.99 18.50
CA GLY A 285 3.70 12.25 18.88
C GLY A 285 2.17 12.13 18.91
N GLU A 286 1.49 13.13 19.48
CA GLU A 286 0.03 13.28 19.41
C GLU A 286 -0.49 13.39 17.96
N SER A 287 0.35 13.78 17.00
CA SER A 287 0.08 13.79 15.55
C SER A 287 0.33 12.45 14.86
N SER A 288 0.97 11.50 15.51
CA SER A 288 1.25 10.20 14.89
C SER A 288 -0.03 9.38 14.83
N GLY A 289 -0.49 9.08 13.62
CA GLY A 289 -1.69 8.28 13.40
C GLY A 289 -1.49 6.80 13.72
N LEU A 290 -2.59 6.06 13.76
CA LEU A 290 -2.62 4.61 14.03
C LEU A 290 -1.62 3.84 13.15
N ALA A 291 -1.44 4.24 11.90
CA ALA A 291 -0.52 3.60 10.97
C ALA A 291 0.95 3.69 11.43
N THR A 292 1.33 4.77 12.11
CA THR A 292 2.66 4.90 12.73
C THR A 292 2.81 3.87 13.86
N PHE A 293 1.81 3.69 14.73
CA PHE A 293 1.88 2.65 15.76
C PHE A 293 1.96 1.23 15.18
N ALA A 294 1.23 0.97 14.08
CA ALA A 294 1.33 -0.29 13.35
C ALA A 294 2.72 -0.53 12.76
N HIS A 295 3.29 0.48 12.09
CA HIS A 295 4.65 0.45 11.54
C HIS A 295 5.69 0.15 12.63
N GLU A 296 5.64 0.86 13.75
CA GLU A 296 6.61 0.71 14.82
C GLU A 296 6.49 -0.64 15.55
N LEU A 297 5.27 -1.17 15.67
CA LEU A 297 5.07 -2.52 16.18
C LEU A 297 5.66 -3.58 15.25
N SER A 298 5.68 -3.37 13.93
CA SER A 298 6.37 -4.28 13.01
C SER A 298 7.85 -4.40 13.33
N HIS A 299 8.55 -3.31 13.66
CA HIS A 299 9.96 -3.37 14.05
C HIS A 299 10.20 -4.22 15.30
N LEU A 300 9.26 -4.19 16.23
CA LEU A 300 9.31 -5.01 17.45
C LEU A 300 9.07 -6.50 17.17
N LEU A 301 8.59 -6.85 15.96
CA LEU A 301 8.51 -8.22 15.44
C LEU A 301 9.75 -8.62 14.61
N GLY A 302 10.76 -7.75 14.50
CA GLY A 302 12.05 -8.08 13.90
C GLY A 302 12.12 -7.87 12.39
N ILE A 303 11.54 -6.77 11.89
CA ILE A 303 11.74 -6.29 10.53
C ILE A 303 12.24 -4.84 10.51
N GLY A 304 13.15 -4.48 9.61
CA GLY A 304 13.63 -3.10 9.44
C GLY A 304 12.79 -2.23 8.49
N ASP A 305 13.15 -0.96 8.40
CA ASP A 305 12.58 -0.01 7.43
C ASP A 305 12.97 -0.32 5.98
N ASN A 306 12.12 0.10 5.05
CA ASN A 306 12.35 0.00 3.60
C ASN A 306 11.82 1.24 2.85
N TYR A 307 12.36 2.41 3.19
CA TYR A 307 12.11 3.65 2.47
C TYR A 307 13.38 4.47 2.28
N ASN A 308 13.32 5.40 1.32
CA ASN A 308 14.33 6.42 1.03
C ASN A 308 14.02 7.74 1.76
N ASN A 309 14.97 8.68 1.77
CA ASN A 309 14.64 10.11 1.95
C ASN A 309 14.12 10.68 0.59
N PRO A 310 12.92 11.27 0.50
CA PRO A 310 12.34 11.77 -0.75
C PRO A 310 13.10 12.96 -1.35
N PHE A 311 13.88 13.65 -0.52
CA PHE A 311 14.54 14.91 -0.82
C PHE A 311 16.07 14.75 -0.85
N SER A 312 16.57 13.51 -0.87
CA SER A 312 18.01 13.25 -0.87
C SER A 312 18.70 13.84 -2.10
N ASN A 313 19.96 14.23 -1.92
CA ASN A 313 20.88 14.56 -3.01
C ASN A 313 22.14 13.69 -2.86
N PRO A 314 22.40 12.72 -3.76
CA PRO A 314 21.67 12.43 -5.00
C PRO A 314 20.26 11.91 -4.74
N SER A 315 19.35 12.14 -5.70
CA SER A 315 17.97 11.68 -5.61
C SER A 315 17.90 10.16 -5.69
N ARG A 316 16.96 9.60 -4.94
CA ARG A 316 16.69 8.17 -4.87
C ARG A 316 15.19 7.99 -4.95
N ARG A 317 14.68 7.18 -5.90
CA ARG A 317 13.26 6.87 -5.98
C ARG A 317 12.80 6.02 -4.79
N SER A 318 11.53 6.13 -4.40
CA SER A 318 10.97 5.36 -3.29
C SER A 318 10.97 3.86 -3.51
N TYR A 319 11.30 3.06 -2.49
CA TYR A 319 11.52 1.62 -2.68
C TYR A 319 10.22 0.87 -2.97
N THR A 320 9.29 0.89 -2.02
CA THR A 320 7.94 0.30 -2.13
C THR A 320 6.82 1.30 -1.89
N GLY A 321 7.14 2.51 -1.42
CA GLY A 321 6.24 3.65 -1.36
C GLY A 321 4.92 3.38 -0.62
N PRO A 322 3.75 3.63 -1.22
CA PRO A 322 2.45 3.49 -0.54
C PRO A 322 2.05 2.01 -0.33
N TRP A 323 2.77 1.08 -0.96
CA TRP A 323 2.36 -0.32 -1.08
C TRP A 323 2.84 -1.22 0.06
N SER A 324 3.69 -0.74 0.97
CA SER A 324 4.16 -1.51 2.12
C SER A 324 4.15 -0.68 3.40
N MET A 325 3.66 -1.31 4.48
CA MET A 325 3.75 -0.78 5.84
C MET A 325 5.17 -0.38 6.24
N LEU A 326 6.22 -1.11 5.79
CA LEU A 326 7.62 -0.80 6.11
C LEU A 326 8.21 0.29 5.21
N SER A 327 7.40 0.91 4.38
CA SER A 327 7.77 2.08 3.57
C SER A 327 6.88 3.26 3.95
N ARG A 328 6.38 4.02 2.96
CA ARG A 328 5.41 5.10 3.20
C ARG A 328 3.96 4.64 3.13
N GLY A 329 3.71 3.33 3.17
CA GLY A 329 2.38 2.79 3.41
C GLY A 329 1.81 3.24 4.76
N SER A 330 2.67 3.52 5.73
CA SER A 330 2.30 4.12 7.02
C SER A 330 1.83 5.58 6.92
N PHE A 331 1.98 6.23 5.75
CA PHE A 331 1.52 7.60 5.52
C PHE A 331 0.11 7.63 4.90
N ASN A 332 -0.41 6.48 4.47
CA ASN A 332 -1.74 6.37 3.87
C ASN A 332 -2.83 6.75 4.88
N GLY A 333 -4.01 7.05 4.34
CA GLY A 333 -5.16 7.59 5.05
C GLY A 333 -5.82 8.69 4.21
N PRO A 334 -7.03 9.12 4.57
CA PRO A 334 -7.75 10.13 3.80
C PRO A 334 -7.05 11.49 3.88
N GLY A 335 -7.04 12.24 2.78
CA GLY A 335 -6.44 13.58 2.71
C GLY A 335 -4.92 13.62 2.55
N GLY A 336 -4.26 12.46 2.42
CA GLY A 336 -2.84 12.38 2.05
C GLY A 336 -1.86 12.88 3.11
N PRO A 337 -0.54 12.91 2.78
CA PRO A 337 0.53 13.11 3.75
C PRO A 337 0.52 14.51 4.40
N HIS A 338 0.02 15.54 3.71
CA HIS A 338 -0.03 16.93 4.21
C HIS A 338 -1.08 17.20 5.29
N THR A 339 -1.72 16.15 5.79
CA THR A 339 -2.67 16.21 6.91
C THR A 339 -2.17 15.49 8.16
N ARG A 340 -0.97 14.88 8.10
CA ARG A 340 -0.37 14.09 9.19
C ARG A 340 -0.10 14.91 10.46
N TRP A 341 0.15 16.21 10.36
CA TRP A 341 0.42 17.09 11.52
C TRP A 341 -0.80 17.35 12.41
N GLN A 342 -2.00 16.95 11.99
CA GLN A 342 -3.24 17.26 12.71
C GLN A 342 -3.36 16.43 14.00
N ILE A 343 -3.90 17.06 15.05
CA ILE A 343 -4.14 16.42 16.35
C ILE A 343 -5.64 16.54 16.68
N PRO A 344 -6.40 15.43 16.82
CA PRO A 344 -5.96 14.05 16.63
C PRO A 344 -5.75 13.69 15.15
N PRO A 345 -4.92 12.68 14.85
CA PRO A 345 -4.53 12.31 13.50
C PRO A 345 -5.57 11.40 12.83
N VAL A 346 -6.64 12.01 12.33
CA VAL A 346 -7.80 11.33 11.72
C VAL A 346 -7.74 11.25 10.18
N LYS A 347 -6.59 11.60 9.59
CA LYS A 347 -6.37 11.74 8.14
C LYS A 347 -5.12 10.99 7.68
N GLY A 348 -4.19 11.60 6.94
CA GLY A 348 -2.93 10.95 6.58
C GLY A 348 -2.27 10.31 7.80
N GLY A 349 -1.84 9.05 7.69
CA GLY A 349 -1.32 8.24 8.79
C GLY A 349 -2.39 7.59 9.68
N SER A 350 -3.68 7.82 9.48
CA SER A 350 -4.74 7.23 10.30
C SER A 350 -5.04 5.77 9.93
N MET A 351 -4.69 5.33 8.72
CA MET A 351 -4.84 3.93 8.29
C MET A 351 -3.85 3.62 7.17
N GLY A 352 -2.81 2.86 7.53
CA GLY A 352 -1.73 2.51 6.61
C GLY A 352 -2.04 1.30 5.75
N SER A 353 -1.23 1.07 4.70
CA SER A 353 -1.35 -0.15 3.90
C SER A 353 -1.00 -1.40 4.69
N LEU A 354 -1.44 -2.56 4.18
CA LEU A 354 -1.05 -3.85 4.73
C LEU A 354 0.45 -4.12 4.52
N HIS A 355 0.98 -5.05 5.28
CA HIS A 355 2.29 -5.62 4.99
C HIS A 355 2.27 -6.30 3.62
N SER A 356 3.39 -6.20 2.87
CA SER A 356 3.56 -7.00 1.66
C SER A 356 3.53 -8.49 1.99
N MET A 357 3.22 -9.34 1.01
CA MET A 357 3.30 -10.81 1.18
C MET A 357 4.65 -11.25 1.76
N ARG A 358 5.74 -10.62 1.31
CA ARG A 358 7.10 -10.86 1.79
C ARG A 358 7.27 -10.48 3.27
N ASP A 359 6.75 -9.33 3.67
CA ASP A 359 6.85 -8.83 5.04
C ASP A 359 5.98 -9.67 5.99
N LYS A 360 4.73 -9.98 5.58
CA LYS A 360 3.84 -10.90 6.29
C LYS A 360 4.52 -12.24 6.56
N HIS A 361 5.25 -12.77 5.57
CA HIS A 361 5.97 -14.03 5.72
C HIS A 361 7.17 -13.89 6.68
N GLN A 362 7.97 -12.82 6.58
CA GLN A 362 9.13 -12.62 7.47
C GLN A 362 8.71 -12.50 8.93
N ILE A 363 7.67 -11.73 9.25
CA ILE A 363 7.24 -11.48 10.63
C ILE A 363 6.21 -12.52 11.12
N GLY A 364 5.97 -13.58 10.34
CA GLY A 364 5.17 -14.73 10.75
C GLY A 364 3.65 -14.52 10.77
N LEU A 365 3.13 -13.54 10.02
CA LEU A 365 1.68 -13.36 9.82
C LEU A 365 1.13 -14.46 8.91
N ILE A 366 1.92 -14.90 7.92
CA ILE A 366 1.60 -16.04 7.06
C ILE A 366 2.75 -17.04 7.05
N ASP A 367 2.44 -18.30 6.82
CA ASP A 367 3.44 -19.32 6.49
C ASP A 367 3.69 -19.35 4.97
N SER A 368 4.35 -20.41 4.48
CA SER A 368 4.62 -20.57 3.04
C SER A 368 3.46 -21.20 2.26
N THR A 369 2.40 -21.68 2.91
CA THR A 369 1.29 -22.37 2.25
C THR A 369 0.59 -21.53 1.17
N PRO A 370 0.29 -20.23 1.37
CA PRO A 370 -0.35 -19.42 0.34
C PRO A 370 0.63 -18.84 -0.70
N ILE A 371 1.91 -19.24 -0.70
CA ILE A 371 2.95 -18.66 -1.56
C ILE A 371 3.52 -19.73 -2.49
N LEU A 372 3.48 -19.52 -3.81
CA LEU A 372 4.18 -20.41 -4.73
C LEU A 372 5.68 -20.14 -4.71
N GLN A 373 6.47 -21.10 -4.21
CA GLN A 373 7.92 -21.05 -4.27
C GLN A 373 8.41 -21.56 -5.63
N VAL A 374 8.79 -20.62 -6.51
CA VAL A 374 9.26 -20.85 -7.87
C VAL A 374 10.78 -20.69 -7.94
N SER A 375 11.43 -21.46 -8.80
CA SER A 375 12.86 -21.34 -9.11
C SER A 375 13.01 -20.80 -10.52
N ARG A 376 13.81 -19.75 -10.71
CA ARG A 376 14.18 -19.22 -12.04
C ARG A 376 14.74 -20.34 -12.92
N ASP A 377 15.70 -21.09 -12.41
CA ASP A 377 16.36 -22.17 -13.15
C ASP A 377 15.38 -23.33 -13.42
N GLY A 378 14.43 -23.54 -12.50
CA GLY A 378 13.39 -24.56 -12.65
C GLY A 378 12.41 -24.27 -13.79
N LEU A 379 12.06 -23.00 -14.03
CA LEU A 379 11.13 -22.58 -15.09
C LEU A 379 11.58 -22.98 -16.49
N ALA A 380 12.89 -23.01 -16.72
CA ALA A 380 13.47 -23.41 -17.99
C ALA A 380 13.20 -24.90 -18.31
N ALA A 381 13.08 -25.75 -17.28
CA ALA A 381 12.80 -27.17 -17.42
C ALA A 381 11.30 -27.49 -17.43
N SER A 382 10.53 -26.84 -16.54
CA SER A 382 9.13 -27.16 -16.29
C SER A 382 8.14 -26.40 -17.18
N GLY A 383 8.55 -25.30 -17.79
CA GLY A 383 7.66 -24.38 -18.51
C GLY A 383 7.09 -23.29 -17.60
N PRO A 384 6.13 -22.49 -18.09
CA PRO A 384 5.56 -21.41 -17.31
C PRO A 384 4.75 -21.94 -16.11
N VAL A 385 4.88 -21.24 -14.98
CA VAL A 385 4.00 -21.42 -13.82
C VAL A 385 2.86 -20.42 -13.96
N VAL A 386 1.62 -20.91 -13.97
CA VAL A 386 0.40 -20.09 -14.08
C VAL A 386 -0.55 -20.43 -12.95
N ALA A 387 -1.00 -19.42 -12.21
CA ALA A 387 -1.98 -19.60 -11.15
C ALA A 387 -2.82 -18.34 -10.93
N GLN A 388 -4.00 -18.53 -10.33
CA GLN A 388 -4.79 -17.44 -9.80
C GLN A 388 -4.32 -17.11 -8.39
N ILE A 389 -4.14 -15.82 -8.11
CA ILE A 389 -3.77 -15.27 -6.80
C ILE A 389 -4.82 -14.27 -6.34
N THR A 390 -5.04 -14.23 -5.03
CA THR A 390 -6.06 -13.45 -4.34
C THR A 390 -5.43 -12.23 -3.67
N ALA A 391 -6.17 -11.12 -3.62
CA ALA A 391 -5.77 -9.89 -2.92
C ALA A 391 -5.28 -10.15 -1.49
N ARG A 392 -4.15 -9.52 -1.10
CA ARG A 392 -3.52 -9.69 0.21
C ARG A 392 -4.35 -9.20 1.41
N SER A 393 -5.43 -8.47 1.14
CA SER A 393 -6.40 -7.96 2.11
C SER A 393 -7.44 -8.99 2.54
N VAL A 394 -7.47 -10.15 1.89
CA VAL A 394 -8.39 -11.25 2.19
C VAL A 394 -7.59 -12.50 2.52
N ASP A 395 -8.02 -13.26 3.53
CA ASP A 395 -7.40 -14.54 3.85
C ASP A 395 -7.59 -15.49 2.65
N PRO A 396 -6.50 -16.00 2.05
CA PRO A 396 -6.60 -16.82 0.86
C PRO A 396 -7.29 -18.17 1.08
N PHE A 397 -7.49 -18.69 2.31
CA PHE A 397 -8.17 -19.97 2.63
C PHE A 397 -8.29 -20.99 1.47
N GLY A 398 -7.17 -21.68 1.15
CA GLY A 398 -7.14 -22.70 0.10
C GLY A 398 -6.89 -22.16 -1.31
N THR A 399 -6.74 -20.84 -1.48
CA THR A 399 -6.18 -20.17 -2.66
C THR A 399 -4.73 -19.74 -2.38
N LEU A 400 -4.18 -18.90 -3.26
CA LEU A 400 -2.82 -18.39 -3.19
C LEU A 400 -2.83 -16.87 -3.00
N MET A 401 -1.91 -16.34 -2.21
CA MET A 401 -1.67 -14.90 -2.08
C MET A 401 -0.70 -14.40 -3.15
N GLY A 402 0.30 -15.20 -3.52
CA GLY A 402 1.37 -14.70 -4.39
C GLY A 402 2.45 -15.71 -4.74
N PHE A 403 3.44 -15.25 -5.51
CA PHE A 403 4.61 -16.04 -5.92
C PHE A 403 5.88 -15.50 -5.25
N ASN A 404 6.80 -16.40 -4.92
CA ASN A 404 8.20 -16.10 -4.64
C ASN A 404 9.10 -16.80 -5.66
N ILE A 405 9.74 -16.04 -6.54
CA ILE A 405 10.57 -16.53 -7.64
C ILE A 405 12.02 -16.33 -7.29
N SER A 406 12.69 -17.38 -6.83
CA SER A 406 14.09 -17.31 -6.42
C SER A 406 15.07 -17.32 -7.60
N PHE A 407 16.11 -16.50 -7.51
CA PHE A 407 17.21 -16.43 -8.47
C PHE A 407 18.27 -17.53 -8.29
N GLY A 408 18.13 -18.37 -7.27
CA GLY A 408 19.10 -19.42 -6.97
C GLY A 408 20.49 -18.87 -6.62
N ALA A 409 21.53 -19.70 -6.79
CA ALA A 409 22.89 -19.39 -6.36
C ALA A 409 23.55 -18.24 -7.14
N ALA A 410 23.11 -18.00 -8.39
CA ALA A 410 23.66 -16.93 -9.22
C ALA A 410 23.13 -15.53 -8.83
N GLY A 411 22.04 -15.46 -8.05
CA GLY A 411 21.45 -14.18 -7.61
C GLY A 411 20.94 -13.31 -8.77
N ASP A 412 20.75 -12.02 -8.46
CA ASP A 412 20.30 -11.01 -9.44
C ASP A 412 21.36 -10.72 -10.51
N LEU A 413 21.02 -11.03 -11.75
CA LEU A 413 21.85 -10.89 -12.94
C LEU A 413 21.68 -9.55 -13.66
N ALA A 414 20.85 -8.64 -13.15
CA ALA A 414 20.71 -7.29 -13.70
C ALA A 414 22.08 -6.61 -13.86
N PRO A 415 22.31 -5.81 -14.91
CA PRO A 415 23.57 -5.09 -15.10
C PRO A 415 23.82 -4.10 -13.96
N PRO A 416 25.09 -3.78 -13.63
CA PRO A 416 25.41 -2.76 -12.64
C PRO A 416 24.80 -1.40 -13.02
N CYS A 417 24.20 -0.73 -12.04
CA CYS A 417 23.73 0.65 -12.13
C CYS A 417 24.32 1.47 -10.97
N ASN A 418 24.31 2.80 -11.09
CA ASN A 418 24.88 3.69 -10.08
C ASN A 418 23.81 4.54 -9.40
N THR A 419 23.59 4.24 -8.12
CA THR A 419 22.63 4.92 -7.24
C THR A 419 22.90 6.42 -7.05
N THR A 420 24.11 6.91 -7.34
CA THR A 420 24.45 8.33 -7.20
C THR A 420 24.15 9.16 -8.44
N THR A 421 23.90 8.52 -9.58
CA THR A 421 23.62 9.21 -10.86
C THR A 421 22.28 8.80 -11.47
N ASP A 422 21.69 7.70 -10.99
CA ASP A 422 20.43 7.17 -11.47
C ASP A 422 19.47 6.94 -10.28
N PRO A 423 18.42 7.76 -10.14
CA PRO A 423 17.46 7.60 -9.05
C PRO A 423 16.61 6.32 -9.15
N LEU A 424 16.50 5.72 -10.34
CA LEU A 424 15.73 4.49 -10.60
C LEU A 424 16.55 3.21 -10.45
N CYS A 425 17.86 3.32 -10.23
CA CYS A 425 18.72 2.18 -9.97
C CYS A 425 18.30 1.48 -8.67
N ASP A 426 17.99 0.20 -8.66
CA ASP A 426 17.53 -0.54 -7.46
C ASP A 426 18.65 -0.87 -6.45
N GLY A 427 19.92 -0.69 -6.84
CA GLY A 427 21.09 -1.03 -6.02
C GLY A 427 21.50 -2.51 -6.04
N ARG A 428 20.77 -3.37 -6.76
CA ARG A 428 21.03 -4.80 -6.97
C ARG A 428 21.13 -5.64 -5.69
N GLY A 429 21.57 -6.89 -5.85
CA GLY A 429 21.80 -7.83 -4.75
C GLY A 429 20.51 -8.46 -4.22
N PHE A 430 19.47 -8.52 -5.05
CA PHE A 430 18.22 -9.18 -4.72
C PHE A 430 18.33 -10.70 -4.86
N ASN A 431 17.41 -11.41 -4.21
CA ASN A 431 17.37 -12.87 -4.18
C ASN A 431 16.16 -13.42 -4.95
N ASN A 432 15.08 -12.64 -5.04
CA ASN A 432 13.84 -13.10 -5.62
C ASN A 432 13.09 -11.98 -6.34
N TYR A 433 12.06 -12.38 -7.09
CA TYR A 433 10.87 -11.57 -7.34
C TYR A 433 9.69 -12.04 -6.48
N ASN A 434 8.82 -11.11 -6.10
CA ASN A 434 7.50 -11.38 -5.55
C ASN A 434 6.40 -10.79 -6.42
N LEU A 435 5.31 -11.56 -6.56
CA LEU A 435 4.07 -11.16 -7.22
C LEU A 435 2.94 -11.29 -6.21
N GLU A 436 2.17 -10.23 -6.01
CA GLU A 436 1.01 -10.19 -5.12
C GLU A 436 -0.07 -9.24 -5.67
N VAL A 437 -1.32 -9.42 -5.22
CA VAL A 437 -2.44 -8.55 -5.61
C VAL A 437 -2.71 -7.55 -4.49
N ILE A 438 -2.77 -6.27 -4.86
CA ILE A 438 -3.23 -5.18 -4.00
C ILE A 438 -4.64 -4.83 -4.45
N ASP A 439 -5.56 -4.72 -3.49
CA ASP A 439 -6.94 -4.29 -3.72
C ASP A 439 -7.26 -3.20 -2.72
N ARG A 440 -7.96 -2.15 -3.14
CA ARG A 440 -8.39 -1.04 -2.26
C ARG A 440 -9.50 -1.52 -1.31
N MET A 441 -9.09 -2.31 -0.32
CA MET A 441 -9.95 -3.02 0.63
C MET A 441 -9.22 -3.22 1.96
N GLY A 442 -9.94 -3.05 3.07
CA GLY A 442 -9.38 -3.02 4.41
C GLY A 442 -8.41 -1.85 4.56
N PRO A 443 -7.28 -2.02 5.27
CA PRO A 443 -6.24 -0.99 5.36
C PRO A 443 -5.70 -0.53 3.99
N ASP A 444 -5.67 -1.42 2.98
CA ASP A 444 -5.26 -1.06 1.62
C ASP A 444 -6.29 -0.17 0.88
N SER A 445 -7.46 0.15 1.46
CA SER A 445 -8.43 1.09 0.85
C SER A 445 -7.83 2.46 0.50
N PHE A 446 -6.81 2.86 1.26
CA PHE A 446 -6.07 4.11 1.07
C PHE A 446 -4.76 3.96 0.28
N CYS A 447 -4.52 2.80 -0.32
CA CYS A 447 -3.54 2.66 -1.39
C CYS A 447 -4.11 3.30 -2.69
N PRO A 448 -3.25 3.83 -3.57
CA PRO A 448 -3.73 4.60 -4.73
C PRO A 448 -4.42 3.77 -5.81
N ASP A 449 -4.14 2.47 -5.93
CA ASP A 449 -4.61 1.63 -7.05
C ASP A 449 -4.92 0.18 -6.60
N SER A 450 -5.55 -0.59 -7.48
CA SER A 450 -5.78 -2.03 -7.31
C SER A 450 -5.25 -2.79 -8.53
N GLY A 451 -4.37 -3.77 -8.33
CA GLY A 451 -3.68 -4.46 -9.42
C GLY A 451 -2.62 -5.43 -8.90
N VAL A 452 -1.71 -5.86 -9.79
CA VAL A 452 -0.62 -6.77 -9.42
C VAL A 452 0.65 -5.97 -9.14
N MET A 453 1.21 -6.12 -7.93
CA MET A 453 2.53 -5.60 -7.61
C MET A 453 3.59 -6.64 -7.95
N ILE A 454 4.59 -6.24 -8.74
CA ILE A 454 5.82 -7.00 -8.96
C ILE A 454 6.93 -6.29 -8.17
N SER A 455 7.71 -7.03 -7.39
CA SER A 455 8.83 -6.45 -6.64
C SER A 455 10.04 -7.38 -6.58
N LYS A 456 11.25 -6.81 -6.65
CA LYS A 456 12.47 -7.56 -6.29
C LYS A 456 12.62 -7.59 -4.78
N THR A 457 13.02 -8.74 -4.21
CA THR A 457 13.13 -8.92 -2.76
C THR A 457 14.42 -9.60 -2.33
N LYS A 458 14.90 -9.23 -1.14
CA LYS A 458 15.98 -9.90 -0.42
C LYS A 458 15.39 -10.81 0.65
N ASN A 459 16.07 -11.94 0.89
CA ASN A 459 15.72 -12.91 1.93
C ASN A 459 15.94 -12.36 3.35
N ARG A 460 16.70 -11.26 3.46
CA ARG A 460 16.98 -10.55 4.72
C ARG A 460 16.79 -9.06 4.51
N ASP A 461 16.42 -8.39 5.57
CA ASP A 461 16.14 -6.95 5.66
C ASP A 461 17.32 -6.11 6.16
N ARG A 462 18.44 -6.75 6.53
CA ARG A 462 19.65 -6.07 7.05
C ARG A 462 20.24 -4.99 6.14
N VAL A 463 19.92 -5.01 4.85
CA VAL A 463 20.45 -4.05 3.86
C VAL A 463 19.33 -3.53 2.99
N GLN A 464 19.02 -2.24 3.15
CA GLN A 464 18.06 -1.53 2.32
C GLN A 464 18.62 -1.21 0.92
N PRO A 465 17.74 -1.10 -0.11
CA PRO A 465 16.37 -1.60 -0.10
C PRO A 465 16.37 -3.14 0.02
N PHE A 466 15.46 -3.71 0.80
CA PHE A 466 15.23 -5.15 0.84
C PHE A 466 14.00 -5.58 0.04
N GLN A 467 13.17 -4.63 -0.38
CA GLN A 467 12.12 -4.81 -1.37
C GLN A 467 12.05 -3.59 -2.28
N TRP A 468 11.88 -3.80 -3.58
CA TRP A 468 11.86 -2.73 -4.57
C TRP A 468 10.75 -2.99 -5.60
N THR A 469 9.78 -2.09 -5.67
CA THR A 469 8.66 -2.19 -6.63
C THR A 469 9.16 -1.95 -8.04
N ILE A 470 8.77 -2.85 -8.95
CA ILE A 470 8.86 -2.65 -10.39
C ILE A 470 7.70 -1.77 -10.80
N ASP A 471 8.02 -0.68 -11.47
CA ASP A 471 7.06 0.34 -11.84
C ASP A 471 6.57 0.12 -13.27
N ALA A 472 5.28 -0.11 -13.44
CA ALA A 472 4.65 -0.25 -14.75
C ALA A 472 4.66 1.07 -15.55
N ASN A 473 4.73 2.21 -14.87
CA ASN A 473 4.71 3.57 -15.43
C ASN A 473 5.85 4.39 -14.81
N PRO A 474 7.12 4.08 -15.12
CA PRO A 474 8.30 4.66 -14.45
C PRO A 474 8.52 6.16 -14.75
N GLU A 475 7.69 6.76 -15.60
CA GLU A 475 7.71 8.19 -15.86
C GLU A 475 7.30 9.01 -14.62
N ASP A 476 7.79 10.25 -14.52
CA ASP A 476 7.35 11.16 -13.47
C ASP A 476 5.83 11.43 -13.60
N ALA A 477 5.07 11.08 -12.55
CA ALA A 477 3.63 11.29 -12.47
C ALA A 477 3.23 12.77 -12.59
N ARG A 478 4.20 13.68 -12.34
CA ARG A 478 4.11 15.13 -12.51
C ARG A 478 2.87 15.74 -11.83
N GLN A 479 2.57 15.26 -10.63
CA GLN A 479 1.50 15.80 -9.80
C GLN A 479 2.01 16.98 -8.99
N ILE A 480 1.15 18.00 -8.84
CA ILE A 480 1.41 19.11 -7.94
C ILE A 480 1.31 18.60 -6.51
N ASP A 481 2.34 18.89 -5.74
CA ASP A 481 2.39 18.62 -4.31
C ASP A 481 1.68 19.74 -3.53
N PHE A 482 2.16 20.97 -3.75
CA PHE A 482 1.59 22.18 -3.16
C PHE A 482 1.99 23.42 -3.95
N TYR A 483 1.46 24.57 -3.54
CA TYR A 483 1.88 25.87 -4.04
C TYR A 483 2.69 26.60 -2.97
N LEU A 484 3.87 27.10 -3.33
CA LEU A 484 4.64 28.01 -2.49
C LEU A 484 3.84 29.27 -2.16
N PRO A 485 4.20 30.02 -1.10
CA PRO A 485 3.53 31.29 -0.76
C PRO A 485 3.49 32.32 -1.90
N ASN A 486 4.41 32.24 -2.86
CA ASN A 486 4.44 33.09 -4.04
C ASN A 486 3.57 32.59 -5.21
N GLY A 487 2.84 31.48 -5.04
CA GLY A 487 1.98 30.85 -6.06
C GLY A 487 2.70 29.90 -7.02
N THR A 488 4.01 29.64 -6.84
CA THR A 488 4.74 28.69 -7.68
C THR A 488 4.36 27.25 -7.33
N ALA A 489 3.95 26.46 -8.32
CA ALA A 489 3.68 25.04 -8.12
C ALA A 489 4.96 24.26 -7.82
N ARG A 490 4.91 23.43 -6.77
CA ARG A 490 5.88 22.38 -6.46
C ARG A 490 5.27 21.05 -6.87
N TYR A 491 6.08 20.19 -7.44
CA TYR A 491 5.66 18.85 -7.88
C TYR A 491 6.30 17.81 -6.97
N TRP A 492 5.71 16.62 -6.92
CA TRP A 492 6.34 15.49 -6.23
C TRP A 492 7.77 15.30 -6.73
N THR A 493 8.71 15.15 -5.81
CA THR A 493 10.08 14.81 -6.18
C THR A 493 10.12 13.37 -6.70
N ILE A 494 11.18 13.01 -7.44
CA ILE A 494 11.42 11.62 -7.85
C ILE A 494 11.49 10.67 -6.64
N GLY A 495 11.90 11.17 -5.47
CA GLY A 495 11.98 10.38 -4.25
C GLY A 495 10.66 10.25 -3.49
N ASP A 496 9.63 11.01 -3.84
CA ASP A 496 8.32 10.92 -3.21
C ASP A 496 7.72 9.52 -3.43
N TYR A 497 7.06 8.98 -2.40
CA TYR A 497 6.42 7.67 -2.53
C TYR A 497 5.24 7.68 -3.48
N ARG A 498 4.57 8.83 -3.62
CA ARG A 498 3.45 9.02 -4.53
C ARG A 498 3.86 8.97 -6.00
N GLN A 499 5.16 8.94 -6.32
CA GLN A 499 5.61 8.59 -7.67
C GLN A 499 5.24 7.15 -8.07
N LEU A 500 4.93 6.27 -7.12
CA LEU A 500 4.52 4.89 -7.40
C LEU A 500 3.00 4.70 -7.47
N VAL A 501 2.19 5.78 -7.61
CA VAL A 501 0.71 5.69 -7.52
C VAL A 501 0.08 4.84 -8.62
N ASP A 502 0.73 4.74 -9.78
CA ASP A 502 0.31 4.01 -10.97
C ASP A 502 1.25 2.83 -11.31
N ALA A 503 2.05 2.39 -10.33
CA ALA A 503 3.06 1.36 -10.52
C ALA A 503 2.52 -0.06 -10.71
N LEU A 504 1.25 -0.34 -10.36
CA LEU A 504 0.68 -1.68 -10.42
C LEU A 504 0.38 -2.10 -11.86
N PHE A 505 0.52 -3.40 -12.14
CA PHE A 505 0.26 -3.99 -13.44
C PHE A 505 -1.21 -4.43 -13.56
N HIS A 506 -1.78 -4.30 -14.76
CA HIS A 506 -3.19 -4.60 -15.06
C HIS A 506 -3.34 -5.55 -16.24
N ALA A 507 -4.42 -6.32 -16.27
CA ALA A 507 -4.67 -7.28 -17.35
C ALA A 507 -5.14 -6.60 -18.65
N GLY A 508 -4.66 -7.11 -19.79
CA GLY A 508 -5.15 -6.71 -21.10
C GLY A 508 -4.63 -5.36 -21.61
N THR A 509 -5.14 -4.92 -22.76
CA THR A 509 -4.58 -3.76 -23.48
C THR A 509 -5.34 -2.47 -23.17
N ASN A 510 -4.65 -1.34 -23.31
CA ASN A 510 -5.20 0.01 -23.11
C ASN A 510 -5.77 0.22 -21.70
N SER A 511 -5.26 -0.49 -20.69
CA SER A 511 -5.62 -0.30 -19.29
C SER A 511 -5.15 1.04 -18.75
N GLY A 512 -4.06 1.60 -19.29
CA GLY A 512 -3.31 2.69 -18.67
C GLY A 512 -2.05 2.21 -17.95
N SER A 513 -1.84 0.89 -17.87
CA SER A 513 -0.67 0.24 -17.29
C SER A 513 -0.16 -0.90 -18.20
N GLN A 514 0.92 -1.56 -17.80
CA GLN A 514 1.48 -2.73 -18.47
C GLN A 514 0.78 -4.02 -18.01
N TYR A 515 0.68 -4.98 -18.91
CA TYR A 515 0.16 -6.34 -18.64
C TYR A 515 1.25 -7.41 -18.59
N GLU A 516 2.52 -7.03 -18.76
CA GLU A 516 3.67 -7.92 -18.69
C GLU A 516 4.92 -7.16 -18.28
N TYR A 517 5.91 -7.87 -17.72
CA TYR A 517 7.21 -7.32 -17.37
C TYR A 517 8.33 -8.30 -17.77
N MET A 518 9.29 -7.82 -18.57
CA MET A 518 10.43 -8.60 -19.04
C MET A 518 11.70 -8.18 -18.29
N ASP A 519 12.36 -9.14 -17.65
CA ASP A 519 13.71 -9.00 -17.11
C ASP A 519 14.66 -9.91 -17.91
N GLU A 520 15.18 -9.37 -19.02
CA GLU A 520 16.10 -10.11 -19.89
C GLU A 520 17.37 -10.58 -19.16
N PRO A 521 18.04 -9.75 -18.33
CA PRO A 521 19.21 -10.20 -17.57
C PRO A 521 18.95 -11.41 -16.67
N ASN A 522 17.81 -11.43 -15.96
CA ASN A 522 17.42 -12.58 -15.16
C ASN A 522 16.69 -13.66 -15.96
N GLY A 523 16.51 -13.50 -17.27
CA GLY A 523 15.87 -14.50 -18.12
C GLY A 523 14.42 -14.82 -17.71
N LEU A 524 13.67 -13.83 -17.22
CA LEU A 524 12.31 -14.00 -16.71
C LEU A 524 11.32 -13.11 -17.45
N HIS A 525 10.13 -13.65 -17.72
CA HIS A 525 8.99 -12.90 -18.24
C HIS A 525 7.77 -13.12 -17.34
N PHE A 526 7.19 -12.04 -16.85
CA PHE A 526 6.01 -12.01 -15.98
C PHE A 526 4.79 -11.56 -16.77
N TYR A 527 3.64 -12.19 -16.53
CA TYR A 527 2.41 -11.95 -17.28
C TYR A 527 1.22 -11.74 -16.34
N ILE A 528 0.44 -10.70 -16.61
CA ILE A 528 -0.86 -10.45 -15.99
C ILE A 528 -1.92 -10.91 -16.97
N LEU A 529 -2.41 -12.14 -16.78
CA LEU A 529 -3.12 -12.91 -17.80
C LEU A 529 -4.63 -12.66 -17.79
N ASP A 530 -5.22 -12.51 -16.62
CA ASP A 530 -6.66 -12.30 -16.44
C ASP A 530 -6.93 -11.60 -15.10
N THR A 531 -8.07 -10.93 -15.00
CA THR A 531 -8.58 -10.36 -13.76
C THR A 531 -10.01 -10.85 -13.52
N ASP A 532 -10.37 -11.07 -12.26
CA ASP A 532 -11.70 -11.48 -11.84
C ASP A 532 -12.02 -10.84 -10.49
N ARG A 533 -13.20 -10.24 -10.38
CA ARG A 533 -13.74 -9.83 -9.08
C ARG A 533 -14.96 -10.68 -8.79
N ASP A 534 -14.86 -11.51 -7.76
CA ASP A 534 -15.89 -12.49 -7.47
C ASP A 534 -17.18 -11.87 -6.90
N ASP A 535 -18.19 -12.71 -6.67
CA ASP A 535 -19.49 -12.26 -6.13
C ASP A 535 -19.40 -11.71 -4.70
N ALA A 536 -18.32 -12.00 -3.95
CA ALA A 536 -18.04 -11.42 -2.64
C ALA A 536 -17.27 -10.09 -2.75
N GLY A 537 -16.91 -9.68 -3.97
CA GLY A 537 -16.15 -8.46 -4.25
C GLY A 537 -14.64 -8.63 -4.11
N VAL A 538 -14.11 -9.85 -3.97
CA VAL A 538 -12.66 -10.09 -3.83
C VAL A 538 -11.98 -10.05 -5.19
N LEU A 539 -10.89 -9.29 -5.28
CA LEU A 539 -10.06 -9.20 -6.48
C LEU A 539 -9.09 -10.39 -6.58
N HIS A 540 -9.09 -11.02 -7.75
CA HIS A 540 -8.20 -12.10 -8.13
C HIS A 540 -7.53 -11.78 -9.46
N TYR A 541 -6.27 -12.15 -9.60
CA TYR A 541 -5.56 -12.13 -10.88
C TYR A 541 -5.07 -13.52 -11.24
N THR A 542 -5.22 -13.91 -12.50
CA THR A 542 -4.39 -14.99 -13.04
C THR A 542 -3.08 -14.40 -13.50
N VAL A 543 -1.97 -14.87 -12.92
CA VAL A 543 -0.62 -14.43 -13.27
C VAL A 543 0.22 -15.60 -13.76
N GLY A 544 1.23 -15.28 -14.55
CA GLY A 544 2.20 -16.25 -15.06
C GLY A 544 3.63 -15.76 -14.92
N VAL A 545 4.56 -16.69 -14.76
CA VAL A 545 6.00 -16.43 -14.91
C VAL A 545 6.62 -17.53 -15.76
N ALA A 546 7.47 -17.14 -16.71
CA ALA A 546 8.16 -18.03 -17.61
C ALA A 546 9.66 -17.70 -17.68
N SER A 547 10.45 -18.72 -18.01
CA SER A 547 11.85 -18.52 -18.41
C SER A 547 11.91 -18.02 -19.85
N THR A 548 12.83 -17.12 -20.15
CA THR A 548 13.17 -16.70 -21.52
C THR A 548 14.44 -17.36 -22.07
N ALA A 549 15.08 -18.22 -21.27
CA ALA A 549 16.25 -18.96 -21.70
C ALA A 549 15.94 -19.85 -22.91
N THR A 550 16.64 -19.61 -24.02
CA THR A 550 16.47 -20.31 -25.30
C THR A 550 17.26 -21.63 -25.39
N ASN A 551 18.19 -21.87 -24.45
CA ASN A 551 19.11 -23.01 -24.47
C ASN A 551 18.64 -24.19 -23.61
N ALA A 552 17.44 -24.14 -23.04
CA ALA A 552 16.94 -25.17 -22.16
C ALA A 552 16.36 -26.34 -22.96
N THR A 553 16.89 -27.54 -22.75
CA THR A 553 16.33 -28.78 -23.29
C THR A 553 15.12 -29.20 -22.45
N THR A 554 13.93 -28.84 -22.91
CA THR A 554 12.66 -29.35 -22.37
C THR A 554 12.11 -30.49 -23.24
N SER A 555 11.41 -31.43 -22.60
CA SER A 555 10.63 -32.46 -23.30
C SER A 555 9.19 -32.02 -23.59
N ALA A 556 8.81 -30.80 -23.18
CA ALA A 556 7.53 -30.20 -23.51
C ALA A 556 7.32 -30.14 -25.03
N LYS A 557 6.07 -30.27 -25.45
CA LYS A 557 5.67 -30.05 -26.84
C LYS A 557 4.67 -28.92 -26.88
N HIS A 558 4.84 -28.02 -27.84
CA HIS A 558 3.95 -26.88 -28.02
C HIS A 558 3.03 -27.10 -29.22
N GLY A 559 1.77 -26.72 -29.07
CA GLY A 559 0.77 -26.92 -30.11
C GLY A 559 -0.47 -26.08 -29.88
N ILE A 560 -0.97 -25.51 -30.97
CA ILE A 560 -2.16 -24.67 -30.97
C ILE A 560 -3.15 -25.24 -31.99
N GLU A 561 -4.39 -25.39 -31.56
CA GLU A 561 -5.55 -25.47 -32.43
C GLU A 561 -6.38 -24.20 -32.23
N LEU A 562 -6.72 -23.51 -33.32
CA LEU A 562 -7.52 -22.30 -33.30
C LEU A 562 -8.76 -22.51 -34.16
N GLY A 563 -9.94 -22.34 -33.57
CA GLY A 563 -11.24 -22.45 -34.26
C GLY A 563 -11.50 -21.25 -35.18
N SER A 564 -12.32 -21.44 -36.22
CA SER A 564 -12.80 -20.32 -37.05
C SER A 564 -13.59 -19.33 -36.20
N GLY A 565 -13.38 -18.04 -36.42
CA GLY A 565 -14.00 -17.01 -35.61
C GLY A 565 -15.49 -16.86 -35.90
N LYS A 566 -16.26 -16.56 -34.85
CA LYS A 566 -17.71 -16.36 -34.90
C LYS A 566 -18.06 -14.97 -34.40
N VAL A 567 -18.97 -14.30 -35.08
CA VAL A 567 -19.50 -13.01 -34.62
C VAL A 567 -20.45 -13.26 -33.47
N THR A 568 -20.31 -12.50 -32.38
CA THR A 568 -21.26 -12.54 -31.27
C THR A 568 -22.48 -11.70 -31.64
N ASN A 569 -23.69 -12.25 -31.52
CA ASN A 569 -24.92 -11.50 -31.76
C ASN A 569 -25.12 -10.48 -30.63
N SER A 570 -24.74 -9.22 -30.83
CA SER A 570 -25.23 -8.10 -30.02
C SER A 570 -26.36 -7.40 -30.76
N SER A 571 -27.56 -7.48 -30.19
CA SER A 571 -28.72 -6.71 -30.64
C SER A 571 -28.47 -5.21 -30.46
N SER A 572 -28.53 -4.51 -31.58
CA SER A 572 -28.82 -3.07 -31.78
C SER A 572 -27.87 -2.00 -31.20
N THR A 573 -27.51 -1.10 -32.13
CA THR A 573 -27.07 0.30 -32.00
C THR A 573 -25.57 0.61 -31.82
N ALA A 574 -24.85 0.51 -32.95
CA ALA A 574 -23.83 1.46 -33.41
C ALA A 574 -22.41 1.53 -32.79
N SER A 575 -21.97 0.66 -31.87
CA SER A 575 -20.64 0.82 -31.22
C SER A 575 -19.59 -0.30 -31.43
N GLY A 576 -19.99 -1.51 -31.86
CA GLY A 576 -19.07 -2.62 -32.14
C GLY A 576 -19.61 -4.00 -31.71
N THR A 577 -18.91 -5.07 -32.06
CA THR A 577 -19.16 -6.46 -31.62
C THR A 577 -17.85 -7.21 -31.36
N TYR A 578 -17.91 -8.49 -31.04
CA TYR A 578 -16.76 -9.38 -30.91
C TYR A 578 -16.77 -10.47 -31.99
N CYS A 579 -15.57 -10.73 -32.53
CA CYS A 579 -15.25 -12.02 -33.12
C CYS A 579 -14.64 -12.92 -32.03
N THR A 580 -15.28 -14.05 -31.74
CA THR A 580 -14.80 -15.04 -30.77
C THR A 580 -14.12 -16.23 -31.46
N PHE A 581 -12.99 -16.66 -30.92
CA PHE A 581 -12.21 -17.79 -31.41
C PHE A 581 -11.97 -18.77 -30.26
N GLU A 582 -12.15 -20.07 -30.49
CA GLU A 582 -11.78 -21.10 -29.53
C GLU A 582 -10.30 -21.45 -29.73
N LEU A 583 -9.46 -21.13 -28.74
CA LEU A 583 -8.05 -21.50 -28.71
C LEU A 583 -7.89 -22.73 -27.83
N LYS A 584 -7.28 -23.79 -28.35
CA LYS A 584 -6.95 -25.00 -27.60
C LYS A 584 -5.46 -25.24 -27.59
N ASN A 585 -4.90 -25.45 -26.40
CA ASN A 585 -3.53 -25.90 -26.22
C ASN A 585 -3.48 -27.41 -26.52
N THR A 586 -2.85 -27.80 -27.62
CA THR A 586 -2.64 -29.21 -27.99
C THR A 586 -1.25 -29.72 -27.61
N GLY A 587 -0.51 -28.92 -26.85
CA GLY A 587 0.80 -29.26 -26.31
C GLY A 587 0.76 -30.37 -25.27
N GLN A 588 1.95 -30.79 -24.86
CA GLN A 588 2.17 -31.79 -23.82
C GLN A 588 3.13 -31.24 -22.78
N VAL A 589 2.80 -31.49 -21.51
CA VAL A 589 3.61 -31.07 -20.35
C VAL A 589 4.99 -31.71 -20.42
N ALA A 590 6.02 -31.00 -19.97
CA ALA A 590 7.35 -31.55 -19.82
C ALA A 590 7.33 -32.80 -18.92
N ALA A 591 7.99 -33.87 -19.35
CA ALA A 591 8.28 -35.00 -18.50
C ALA A 591 9.42 -34.61 -17.55
N LEU A 592 9.08 -34.41 -16.28
CA LEU A 592 10.01 -34.07 -15.22
C LEU A 592 10.38 -35.33 -14.42
N SER A 593 11.67 -35.68 -14.38
CA SER A 593 12.16 -36.81 -13.59
C SER A 593 12.31 -36.48 -12.10
N THR A 594 12.43 -35.20 -11.76
CA THR A 594 12.53 -34.65 -10.41
C THR A 594 11.81 -33.32 -10.35
N ASN A 595 11.40 -32.88 -9.16
CA ASN A 595 10.83 -31.55 -8.98
C ASN A 595 11.93 -30.47 -9.14
N PRO A 596 11.84 -29.57 -10.13
CA PRO A 596 12.87 -28.55 -10.36
C PRO A 596 12.65 -27.27 -9.52
N HIS A 597 11.60 -27.21 -8.71
CA HIS A 597 11.25 -26.06 -7.90
C HIS A 597 11.42 -26.35 -6.39
N PRO A 598 11.51 -25.32 -5.53
CA PRO A 598 11.63 -25.50 -4.08
C PRO A 598 10.43 -26.21 -3.44
N GLN A 599 9.28 -26.23 -4.12
CA GLN A 599 8.08 -26.98 -3.72
C GLN A 599 7.46 -27.69 -4.93
N ASP A 600 6.55 -28.64 -4.71
CA ASP A 600 5.83 -29.29 -5.81
C ASP A 600 4.86 -28.30 -6.47
N LEU A 601 5.10 -28.01 -7.74
CA LEU A 601 4.27 -27.11 -8.55
C LEU A 601 3.47 -27.84 -9.63
N SER A 602 3.33 -29.17 -9.58
CA SER A 602 2.68 -29.96 -10.64
C SER A 602 1.26 -29.48 -10.99
N ALA A 603 0.53 -28.91 -10.02
CA ALA A 603 -0.81 -28.37 -10.23
C ALA A 603 -0.85 -27.05 -11.04
N TYR A 604 0.28 -26.34 -11.13
CA TYR A 604 0.40 -25.00 -11.72
C TYR A 604 1.26 -25.00 -13.00
N LEU A 605 1.71 -26.17 -13.43
CA LEU A 605 2.51 -26.40 -14.62
C LEU A 605 1.67 -26.96 -15.77
N GLY A 606 2.25 -27.00 -16.97
CA GLY A 606 1.60 -27.59 -18.15
C GLY A 606 0.63 -26.66 -18.88
N SER A 607 0.53 -25.41 -18.44
CA SER A 607 -0.04 -24.34 -19.26
C SER A 607 0.95 -23.85 -20.30
N ASP A 608 0.42 -23.28 -21.37
CA ASP A 608 1.17 -22.44 -22.28
C ASP A 608 0.47 -21.07 -22.32
N ILE A 609 1.26 -20.03 -22.60
CA ILE A 609 0.80 -18.65 -22.73
C ILE A 609 0.90 -18.31 -24.22
N PHE A 610 -0.13 -17.68 -24.75
CA PHE A 610 -0.27 -17.36 -26.16
C PHE A 610 -0.38 -15.86 -26.35
N ARG A 611 0.53 -15.31 -27.16
CA ARG A 611 0.44 -13.92 -27.62
C ARG A 611 -0.50 -13.83 -28.81
N LEU A 612 -1.38 -12.84 -28.76
CA LEU A 612 -2.43 -12.61 -29.74
C LEU A 612 -2.11 -11.37 -30.56
N GLU A 613 -2.34 -11.46 -31.88
CA GLU A 613 -2.28 -10.33 -32.79
C GLU A 613 -3.55 -10.32 -33.64
N ALA A 614 -4.20 -9.15 -33.76
CA ALA A 614 -5.40 -8.98 -34.56
C ALA A 614 -5.21 -7.95 -35.67
N LYS A 615 -5.68 -8.28 -36.87
CA LYS A 615 -5.71 -7.39 -38.04
C LYS A 615 -7.10 -7.38 -38.64
N ILE A 616 -7.45 -6.31 -39.34
CA ILE A 616 -8.72 -6.20 -40.06
C ILE A 616 -8.50 -5.74 -41.49
N GLY A 617 -9.14 -6.45 -42.43
CA GLY A 617 -9.25 -6.06 -43.83
C GLY A 617 -10.68 -5.62 -44.13
N GLY A 618 -10.84 -4.37 -44.58
CA GLY A 618 -12.12 -3.75 -44.90
C GLY A 618 -12.08 -2.25 -44.63
N GLU A 619 -12.38 -1.42 -45.63
CA GLU A 619 -12.32 0.03 -45.51
C GLU A 619 -13.30 0.54 -44.44
N GLY A 620 -12.85 1.46 -43.59
CA GLY A 620 -13.64 2.07 -42.51
C GLY A 620 -13.89 1.19 -41.28
N TRP A 621 -13.26 0.01 -41.19
CA TRP A 621 -13.35 -0.87 -40.02
C TRP A 621 -12.16 -0.69 -39.06
N LYS A 622 -12.38 -1.01 -37.78
CA LYS A 622 -11.39 -1.01 -36.72
C LYS A 622 -11.43 -2.32 -35.92
N VAL A 623 -10.27 -2.71 -35.37
CA VAL A 623 -10.09 -3.93 -34.57
C VAL A 623 -9.25 -3.61 -33.34
N ALA A 624 -9.52 -4.29 -32.23
CA ALA A 624 -8.69 -4.26 -31.03
C ALA A 624 -8.72 -5.61 -30.31
N LEU A 625 -7.68 -5.87 -29.52
CA LEU A 625 -7.60 -7.02 -28.63
C LEU A 625 -7.79 -6.53 -27.18
N PRO A 626 -8.96 -6.76 -26.55
CA PRO A 626 -9.13 -6.41 -25.14
C PRO A 626 -8.07 -7.06 -24.24
N ASN A 627 -7.62 -8.26 -24.61
CA ASN A 627 -6.46 -8.92 -24.01
C ASN A 627 -5.49 -9.38 -25.10
N ALA A 628 -4.21 -9.00 -24.99
CA ALA A 628 -3.15 -9.42 -25.90
C ALA A 628 -2.60 -10.82 -25.57
N LEU A 629 -2.97 -11.37 -24.41
CA LEU A 629 -2.53 -12.66 -23.94
C LEU A 629 -3.74 -13.61 -23.76
N ALA A 630 -3.49 -14.89 -23.97
CA ALA A 630 -4.38 -15.97 -23.56
C ALA A 630 -3.55 -17.10 -22.95
N TYR A 631 -4.16 -17.93 -22.12
CA TYR A 631 -3.48 -19.09 -21.54
C TYR A 631 -4.43 -20.29 -21.54
N ALA A 632 -3.86 -21.48 -21.65
CA ALA A 632 -4.59 -22.72 -21.48
C ALA A 632 -3.67 -23.86 -21.06
N GLY A 633 -4.14 -24.69 -20.11
CA GLY A 633 -3.52 -25.96 -19.77
C GLY A 633 -3.49 -26.94 -20.95
N ALA A 634 -2.56 -27.88 -20.96
CA ALA A 634 -2.48 -28.93 -21.98
C ALA A 634 -3.83 -29.65 -22.16
N GLY A 635 -4.33 -29.70 -23.41
CA GLY A 635 -5.62 -30.27 -23.76
C GLY A 635 -6.84 -29.40 -23.43
N LYS A 636 -6.66 -28.26 -22.74
CA LYS A 636 -7.71 -27.31 -22.39
C LYS A 636 -7.87 -26.23 -23.46
N GLN A 637 -8.97 -25.50 -23.38
CA GLN A 637 -9.34 -24.44 -24.31
C GLN A 637 -9.71 -23.15 -23.57
N LYS A 638 -9.53 -22.01 -24.24
CA LYS A 638 -9.94 -20.67 -23.81
C LYS A 638 -10.57 -19.95 -24.99
N THR A 639 -11.68 -19.25 -24.73
CA THR A 639 -12.30 -18.37 -25.73
C THR A 639 -11.54 -17.05 -25.79
N VAL A 640 -11.05 -16.70 -26.96
CA VAL A 640 -10.41 -15.41 -27.27
C VAL A 640 -11.42 -14.49 -27.92
N LYS A 641 -11.47 -13.23 -27.48
CA LYS A 641 -12.37 -12.19 -28.03
C LYS A 641 -11.55 -11.13 -28.75
N VAL A 642 -11.95 -10.79 -29.97
CA VAL A 642 -11.39 -9.69 -30.76
C VAL A 642 -12.49 -8.65 -30.98
N ALA A 643 -12.28 -7.43 -30.49
CA ALA A 643 -13.21 -6.33 -30.66
C ALA A 643 -13.19 -5.85 -32.11
N VAL A 644 -14.35 -5.61 -32.68
CA VAL A 644 -14.51 -5.17 -34.07
C VAL A 644 -15.63 -4.15 -34.17
N GLY A 645 -15.42 -3.12 -34.96
CA GLY A 645 -16.36 -2.03 -35.15
C GLY A 645 -16.07 -1.28 -36.43
N HIS A 646 -16.92 -0.34 -36.79
CA HIS A 646 -16.79 0.42 -38.02
C HIS A 646 -17.14 1.89 -37.81
N GLY A 647 -16.57 2.75 -38.64
CA GLY A 647 -16.93 4.16 -38.75
C GLY A 647 -18.02 4.40 -39.80
N ASN A 648 -18.31 5.68 -40.04
CA ASN A 648 -19.18 6.09 -41.15
C ASN A 648 -18.50 5.79 -42.49
N GLY A 649 -19.27 5.30 -43.46
CA GLY A 649 -18.77 4.99 -44.81
C GLY A 649 -17.98 3.68 -44.91
N ALA A 650 -18.04 2.82 -43.90
CA ALA A 650 -17.37 1.53 -43.94
C ALA A 650 -17.91 0.60 -45.03
N SER A 651 -17.02 -0.23 -45.58
CA SER A 651 -17.35 -1.29 -46.53
C SER A 651 -18.34 -2.31 -45.93
N LYS A 652 -19.15 -2.96 -46.78
CA LYS A 652 -20.25 -3.87 -46.35
C LYS A 652 -19.78 -5.09 -45.56
N GLU A 653 -18.54 -5.53 -45.79
CA GLU A 653 -17.96 -6.68 -45.13
C GLU A 653 -16.53 -6.35 -44.71
N ALA A 654 -16.08 -6.93 -43.60
CA ALA A 654 -14.67 -6.97 -43.23
C ALA A 654 -14.27 -8.37 -42.76
N THR A 655 -12.97 -8.64 -42.83
CA THR A 655 -12.37 -9.87 -42.33
C THR A 655 -11.41 -9.53 -41.21
N VAL A 656 -11.73 -10.00 -40.01
CA VAL A 656 -10.82 -10.01 -38.85
C VAL A 656 -9.93 -11.23 -38.97
N THR A 657 -8.62 -11.03 -38.84
CA THR A 657 -7.60 -12.09 -38.79
C THR A 657 -7.00 -12.09 -37.40
N LEU A 658 -7.08 -13.23 -36.71
CA LEU A 658 -6.43 -13.48 -35.42
C LEU A 658 -5.26 -14.43 -35.63
N THR A 659 -4.09 -14.03 -35.14
CA THR A 659 -2.90 -14.87 -34.98
C THR A 659 -2.72 -15.17 -33.49
N ALA A 660 -2.49 -16.43 -33.15
CA ALA A 660 -2.08 -16.85 -31.81
C ALA A 660 -0.74 -17.58 -31.89
N THR A 661 0.24 -17.16 -31.07
CA THR A 661 1.60 -17.68 -31.05
C THR A 661 1.98 -18.10 -29.63
N SER A 662 2.58 -19.27 -29.46
CA SER A 662 3.08 -19.72 -28.16
C SER A 662 4.25 -18.86 -27.70
N GLU A 663 4.22 -18.40 -26.45
CA GLU A 663 5.35 -17.70 -25.81
C GLU A 663 6.47 -18.68 -25.46
N SER A 664 6.14 -19.96 -25.23
CA SER A 664 7.12 -21.02 -24.94
C SER A 664 7.88 -21.48 -26.20
N ASP A 665 7.24 -21.47 -27.38
CA ASP A 665 7.87 -21.74 -28.68
C ASP A 665 7.27 -20.84 -29.77
N LYS A 666 8.03 -19.78 -30.11
CA LYS A 666 7.62 -18.76 -31.09
C LYS A 666 7.43 -19.32 -32.52
N SER A 667 7.90 -20.53 -32.81
CA SER A 667 7.66 -21.19 -34.10
C SER A 667 6.25 -21.81 -34.20
N VAL A 668 5.59 -22.03 -33.05
CA VAL A 668 4.23 -22.56 -32.98
C VAL A 668 3.22 -21.42 -33.01
N SER A 669 2.65 -21.20 -34.19
CA SER A 669 1.64 -20.16 -34.42
C SER A 669 0.47 -20.68 -35.27
N ARG A 670 -0.72 -20.10 -35.08
CA ARG A 670 -1.94 -20.39 -35.86
C ARG A 670 -2.69 -19.11 -36.20
N VAL A 671 -3.26 -19.11 -37.41
CA VAL A 671 -4.05 -17.99 -37.93
C VAL A 671 -5.45 -18.46 -38.27
N LYS A 672 -6.46 -17.70 -37.84
CA LYS A 672 -7.86 -17.90 -38.24
C LYS A 672 -8.53 -16.57 -38.51
N THR A 673 -9.64 -16.62 -39.23
CA THR A 673 -10.41 -15.44 -39.60
C THR A 673 -11.85 -15.51 -39.11
N CYS A 674 -12.46 -14.33 -39.03
CA CYS A 674 -13.86 -14.09 -38.74
C CYS A 674 -14.37 -13.05 -39.74
N LYS A 675 -15.47 -13.33 -40.44
CA LYS A 675 -16.10 -12.37 -41.33
C LYS A 675 -17.20 -11.63 -40.60
N VAL A 676 -17.17 -10.30 -40.69
CA VAL A 676 -18.19 -9.40 -40.14
C VAL A 676 -18.90 -8.66 -41.27
N ARG A 677 -20.16 -8.31 -41.03
CA ARG A 677 -21.02 -7.60 -41.97
C ARG A 677 -21.75 -6.48 -41.23
N LEU A 678 -22.07 -5.40 -41.95
CA LEU A 678 -22.91 -4.31 -41.46
C LEU A 678 -24.32 -4.76 -41.13
#